data_AF-A0A669AXK2-F1
#
_entry.id   AF-A0A669AXK2-F1
#
_cell.length_a   1.000
_cell.length_b   1.000
_cell.length_c   1.000
_cell.angle_alpha   90.00
_cell.angle_beta   90.00
_cell.angle_gamma   90.00
#
_symmetry.space_group_name_H-M   'P 1'
#
loop_
_entity.id
_entity.type
_entity.pdbx_description
1 polymer ?
#
loop_
_entity_poly.entity_id
_entity_poly.type
_entity_poly.pdbx_seq_one_letter_code
_entity_poly.pdbx_strand_id
1 'polypeptide(L)'
;MGSMGVWAVAVAALLGTSGCWLAEGHKSSRRSSGDTVSVSRTSSQEPRAMEKGKADGNIDQSLSDPDGDPCRRTYCGRGRQCVLMAETGRAECVCQEKCRPSFVPVCGSDGRFYENHCEVYRTACLERRRIYVVHSKDCFFKGNACTMSEYNKLKSMLLDMQPKVLKVGEQNQQRDMEEKRALVDTMFKYLDANQDGRLISDELEKISMKEHLEDSLLECTMQDLLRYDDYNNDGHLSLHEFYTAFQVVQLSLAEDQRISVSTVTVGLSAVLTCAIQGTLRPPVIWKRNGIILNFLDLEDINDFGDDGSLYITKVTTIHMGNYSCHAYGYEDLYQTHVLQVNVPPVILVYPETQAQEPGVSASLHCHADGIPNPKLLWLKNGMDLQPRSSKQLSLIANGSELFIGSVRYEDTGAYTCIAKNEVGVDEDISSLFVEDSAKKTLANILWREEGLSVGNMFYVFSDEGITLLQPSECEIRRHMKRTERIVATYEEMCPKGEGVSPQHCVWSSAVNIRDKYIYVTQPLQSRVLVVDIQAQKVVQAVATDPFPVKMLYDKSHDQVWVLTWGDMDKTHPTLQVIPQASVGEVHHAIRTTFQRVNDFFIPPTNLIITHVRFAFVFLKNEPAVHKIDLETLHRVKTISLKNYSCIPVSMAYTHLSGFYFIQCQTKSLLAPQQLLIDSVTDAVIGPNLNVTGQAFVSPDGRYIVTPDPQSSKLIVQTVSFQGELSLNQEIDEPVAVSDLVFQPSFTESNQHVAVATSGSGTDLLFADLSSGHTEVLRSLKQPLAPQAWPWGGPNRVVVSSGLFGQYLVTPSAESLFVLNGKQRTPHCEVSDIKRGNTIVWVGEV
;
A
#
# COMPACT_ATOMS: atom_id res chain seq x y z
N MET A 1 66.88 -35.88 14.33
CA MET A 1 67.59 -36.39 15.53
C MET A 1 67.21 -35.50 16.70
N GLY A 2 66.51 -36.07 17.69
CA GLY A 2 66.28 -35.54 19.06
C GLY A 2 65.27 -34.40 19.21
N SER A 3 64.31 -34.40 20.13
CA SER A 3 63.75 -35.41 21.03
C SER A 3 62.43 -34.85 21.59
N MET A 4 61.50 -35.73 21.87
CA MET A 4 60.21 -35.54 22.56
C MET A 4 60.40 -35.09 24.02
N GLY A 5 59.34 -34.56 24.66
CA GLY A 5 59.28 -34.42 26.12
C GLY A 5 58.06 -33.69 26.69
N VAL A 6 56.91 -34.35 26.65
CA VAL A 6 55.64 -34.03 27.34
C VAL A 6 55.79 -34.11 28.86
N TRP A 7 55.07 -33.29 29.65
CA TRP A 7 54.33 -33.72 30.86
C TRP A 7 53.11 -32.82 31.10
N ALA A 8 51.94 -33.45 31.07
CA ALA A 8 50.70 -32.99 31.68
C ALA A 8 50.51 -33.73 33.01
N VAL A 9 49.94 -33.08 34.03
CA VAL A 9 49.18 -33.76 35.10
C VAL A 9 48.02 -32.86 35.52
N ALA A 10 46.84 -33.44 35.45
CA ALA A 10 45.61 -32.96 36.09
C ALA A 10 45.30 -33.84 37.32
N VAL A 11 44.30 -33.41 38.11
CA VAL A 11 43.35 -34.23 38.90
C VAL A 11 43.42 -34.12 40.44
N ALA A 12 42.32 -33.55 40.96
CA ALA A 12 41.46 -33.94 42.11
C ALA A 12 41.77 -33.65 43.59
N ALA A 13 40.80 -32.92 44.17
CA ALA A 13 39.87 -33.31 45.27
C ALA A 13 40.38 -33.50 46.71
N LEU A 14 39.60 -32.92 47.65
CA LEU A 14 38.98 -33.50 48.87
C LEU A 14 38.67 -32.33 49.84
N LEU A 15 37.39 -31.93 50.00
CA LEU A 15 36.36 -32.43 50.94
C LEU A 15 36.63 -32.14 52.43
N GLY A 16 35.68 -31.41 53.03
CA GLY A 16 35.53 -31.19 54.47
C GLY A 16 34.09 -30.77 54.79
N THR A 17 33.21 -31.77 54.95
CA THR A 17 31.86 -31.75 55.55
C THR A 17 32.00 -31.68 57.09
N SER A 18 31.01 -31.51 57.99
CA SER A 18 29.56 -31.70 58.05
C SER A 18 29.06 -31.22 59.45
N GLY A 19 27.76 -30.97 59.62
CA GLY A 19 27.14 -30.91 60.97
C GLY A 19 25.70 -30.37 61.04
N CYS A 20 24.71 -31.26 60.87
CA CYS A 20 23.25 -31.05 61.03
C CYS A 20 22.77 -30.94 62.50
N TRP A 21 21.54 -30.45 62.73
CA TRP A 21 20.37 -31.18 63.30
C TRP A 21 19.17 -30.23 63.69
N LEU A 22 17.94 -30.65 63.30
CA LEU A 22 16.57 -30.52 63.88
C LEU A 22 15.74 -29.21 64.08
N ALA A 23 14.59 -29.17 63.36
CA ALA A 23 13.17 -29.30 63.77
C ALA A 23 12.39 -28.35 64.75
N GLU A 24 11.19 -27.94 64.26
CA GLU A 24 9.83 -27.80 64.88
C GLU A 24 9.53 -26.95 66.14
N GLY A 25 8.39 -26.21 66.12
CA GLY A 25 7.56 -26.02 67.34
C GLY A 25 6.92 -24.65 67.67
N HIS A 26 5.69 -24.42 67.20
CA HIS A 26 4.49 -23.84 67.86
C HIS A 26 4.49 -22.71 68.96
N LYS A 27 3.72 -21.64 68.63
CA LYS A 27 2.51 -21.04 69.31
C LYS A 27 2.56 -20.19 70.61
N SER A 28 1.92 -19.00 70.47
CA SER A 28 0.89 -18.36 71.35
C SER A 28 1.33 -17.67 72.67
N SER A 29 0.74 -16.58 73.18
CA SER A 29 -0.25 -15.57 72.73
C SER A 29 -0.45 -14.50 73.84
N ARG A 30 -1.25 -13.47 73.52
CA ARG A 30 -2.06 -12.52 74.36
C ARG A 30 -1.55 -11.08 74.41
N ARG A 31 -2.39 -10.01 74.43
CA ARG A 31 -3.80 -9.71 74.04
C ARG A 31 -4.04 -8.23 74.43
N SER A 32 -4.84 -7.49 73.64
CA SER A 32 -5.77 -6.36 73.97
C SER A 32 -5.53 -5.13 73.08
N SER A 33 -6.51 -4.35 72.59
CA SER A 33 -7.90 -4.50 72.15
C SER A 33 -8.42 -3.08 71.85
N GLY A 34 -9.22 -2.88 70.80
CA GLY A 34 -10.09 -1.68 70.67
C GLY A 34 -10.39 -1.26 69.22
N ASP A 35 -11.55 -1.68 68.70
CA ASP A 35 -12.19 -1.21 67.45
C ASP A 35 -12.75 0.22 67.55
N THR A 36 -12.79 0.98 66.45
CA THR A 36 -14.04 1.50 65.83
C THR A 36 -13.83 2.19 64.48
N VAL A 37 -14.93 2.25 63.72
CA VAL A 37 -15.14 2.46 62.27
C VAL A 37 -15.17 3.96 61.87
N SER A 38 -14.70 4.33 60.67
CA SER A 38 -15.45 5.06 59.59
C SER A 38 -14.64 6.02 58.66
N VAL A 39 -14.64 5.69 57.35
CA VAL A 39 -15.10 6.49 56.17
C VAL A 39 -14.46 7.85 55.75
N SER A 40 -14.04 7.84 54.46
CA SER A 40 -14.08 8.84 53.35
C SER A 40 -13.01 9.93 53.09
N ARG A 41 -12.50 9.84 51.84
CA ARG A 41 -12.40 10.82 50.72
C ARG A 41 -11.36 11.97 50.70
N THR A 42 -10.35 11.74 49.85
CA THR A 42 -9.93 12.51 48.63
C THR A 42 -9.94 14.05 48.60
N SER A 43 -8.71 14.58 48.54
CA SER A 43 -8.10 15.50 47.55
C SER A 43 -8.90 16.62 46.88
N SER A 44 -8.32 17.82 46.91
CA SER A 44 -8.58 18.91 45.98
C SER A 44 -7.38 19.87 45.87
N GLN A 45 -7.23 20.44 44.66
CA GLN A 45 -6.62 21.75 44.28
C GLN A 45 -5.14 21.84 43.83
N GLU A 46 -5.00 22.12 42.52
CA GLU A 46 -4.31 23.26 41.83
C GLU A 46 -3.14 24.01 42.50
N PRO A 47 -2.17 24.57 41.72
CA PRO A 47 -2.27 26.00 41.36
C PRO A 47 -1.63 26.47 40.02
N ARG A 48 -2.01 27.70 39.64
CA ARG A 48 -1.49 28.61 38.59
C ARG A 48 -0.07 29.15 38.86
N ALA A 49 0.66 29.57 37.82
CA ALA A 49 1.42 30.85 37.77
C ALA A 49 1.91 31.19 36.33
N MET A 50 2.26 32.45 36.12
CA MET A 50 2.42 33.23 34.88
C MET A 50 3.79 33.91 34.89
N GLU A 51 4.49 34.07 33.74
CA GLU A 51 5.37 35.24 33.49
C GLU A 51 5.83 35.43 32.03
N LYS A 52 6.10 36.69 31.66
CA LYS A 52 6.39 37.26 30.34
C LYS A 52 7.89 37.37 30.03
N GLY A 53 8.26 37.32 28.74
CA GLY A 53 9.51 37.85 28.17
C GLY A 53 9.31 38.34 26.73
N LYS A 54 9.99 39.42 26.31
CA LYS A 54 9.76 40.21 25.08
C LYS A 54 11.08 40.36 24.28
N ALA A 55 10.97 40.65 22.97
CA ALA A 55 12.00 41.07 21.98
C ALA A 55 12.81 39.93 21.33
N ASP A 56 13.13 39.85 20.03
CA ASP A 56 13.03 40.73 18.86
C ASP A 56 12.90 39.87 17.57
N GLY A 57 12.49 40.49 16.46
CA GLY A 57 11.98 39.80 15.26
C GLY A 57 12.98 39.29 14.22
N ASN A 58 12.46 38.46 13.33
CA ASN A 58 12.87 38.45 11.93
C ASN A 58 11.63 38.08 11.08
N ILE A 59 11.38 38.88 10.05
CA ILE A 59 10.21 38.80 9.16
C ILE A 59 10.56 37.80 8.06
N ASP A 60 9.85 36.67 8.02
CA ASP A 60 9.87 35.78 6.84
C ASP A 60 8.61 36.07 6.02
N GLN A 61 8.81 36.58 4.80
CA GLN A 61 7.75 36.87 3.84
C GLN A 61 7.37 35.58 3.11
N SER A 62 6.48 34.79 3.71
CA SER A 62 5.77 33.74 2.98
C SER A 62 4.63 34.35 2.17
N LEU A 63 4.62 34.05 0.88
CA LEU A 63 3.64 34.48 -0.12
C LEU A 63 2.19 34.26 0.34
N SER A 64 1.43 35.35 0.32
CA SER A 64 -0.02 35.36 0.51
C SER A 64 -0.73 34.88 -0.75
N ASP A 65 -1.29 33.66 -0.69
CA ASP A 65 -2.29 33.12 -1.60
C ASP A 65 -3.67 33.72 -1.24
N PRO A 66 -4.29 34.58 -2.08
CA PRO A 66 -5.35 35.48 -1.62
C PRO A 66 -6.77 35.01 -1.98
N ASP A 67 -7.19 33.79 -1.61
CA ASP A 67 -8.63 33.44 -1.57
C ASP A 67 -9.05 32.16 -0.79
N GLY A 68 -8.34 31.78 0.27
CA GLY A 68 -8.68 30.57 1.06
C GLY A 68 -9.21 30.89 2.45
N ASP A 69 -10.50 30.67 2.70
CA ASP A 69 -11.09 30.66 4.05
C ASP A 69 -10.25 29.76 5.00
N PRO A 70 -9.68 30.28 6.10
CA PRO A 70 -8.83 29.52 7.03
C PRO A 70 -9.50 28.26 7.60
N CYS A 71 -10.83 28.24 7.68
CA CYS A 71 -11.56 27.05 8.12
C CYS A 71 -11.56 25.91 7.08
N ARG A 72 -11.28 26.18 5.79
CA ARG A 72 -11.11 25.11 4.78
C ARG A 72 -9.85 24.27 4.99
N ARG A 73 -8.84 24.81 5.68
CA ARG A 73 -7.55 24.13 5.93
C ARG A 73 -7.44 23.57 7.36
N THR A 74 -8.46 23.76 8.19
CA THR A 74 -8.40 23.44 9.63
C THR A 74 -9.35 22.29 9.97
N TYR A 75 -8.79 21.13 10.34
CA TYR A 75 -9.55 19.97 10.78
C TYR A 75 -9.85 20.03 12.29
N CYS A 76 -11.14 19.97 12.66
CA CYS A 76 -11.57 20.15 14.05
C CYS A 76 -11.93 18.88 14.82
N GLY A 77 -11.94 17.71 14.16
CA GLY A 77 -12.38 16.46 14.77
C GLY A 77 -13.90 16.35 14.92
N ARG A 78 -14.40 15.13 15.14
CA ARG A 78 -15.84 14.84 15.23
C ARG A 78 -16.56 15.64 16.33
N GLY A 79 -17.76 16.14 16.04
CA GLY A 79 -18.61 16.90 16.98
C GLY A 79 -18.11 18.32 17.29
N ARG A 80 -17.19 18.83 16.48
CA ARG A 80 -16.59 20.16 16.59
C ARG A 80 -16.67 20.87 15.24
N GLN A 81 -16.90 22.18 15.29
CA GLN A 81 -16.95 23.05 14.12
C GLN A 81 -15.80 24.06 14.16
N CYS A 82 -15.28 24.40 12.98
CA CYS A 82 -14.34 25.49 12.84
C CYS A 82 -15.09 26.83 12.86
N VAL A 83 -14.66 27.74 13.73
CA VAL A 83 -15.14 29.12 13.77
C VAL A 83 -13.96 30.07 13.63
N LEU A 84 -14.15 31.15 12.87
CA LEU A 84 -13.16 32.22 12.81
C LEU A 84 -13.34 33.11 14.02
N MET A 85 -12.29 33.24 14.84
CA MET A 85 -12.30 34.23 15.91
C MET A 85 -12.40 35.63 15.31
N ALA A 86 -13.50 36.34 15.62
CA ALA A 86 -13.78 37.68 15.11
C ALA A 86 -12.66 38.70 15.40
N GLU A 87 -11.84 38.45 16.43
CA GLU A 87 -10.77 39.34 16.87
C GLU A 87 -9.41 39.07 16.19
N THR A 88 -9.14 37.83 15.75
CA THR A 88 -7.81 37.42 15.26
C THR A 88 -7.80 36.86 13.85
N GLY A 89 -8.97 36.58 13.26
CA GLY A 89 -9.09 35.95 11.94
C GLY A 89 -8.54 34.53 11.87
N ARG A 90 -8.20 33.92 13.02
CA ARG A 90 -7.69 32.54 13.11
C ARG A 90 -8.85 31.57 13.24
N ALA A 91 -8.70 30.41 12.59
CA ALA A 91 -9.58 29.26 12.73
C ALA A 91 -9.39 28.61 14.12
N GLU A 92 -10.49 28.45 14.87
CA GLU A 92 -10.54 27.72 16.14
C GLU A 92 -11.61 26.63 16.08
N CYS A 93 -11.31 25.49 16.69
CA CYS A 93 -12.22 24.35 16.76
C CYS A 93 -13.02 24.36 18.06
N VAL A 94 -14.32 24.62 17.96
CA VAL A 94 -15.25 24.66 19.09
C VAL A 94 -16.24 23.50 19.02
N CYS A 95 -16.80 23.06 20.16
CA CYS A 95 -17.86 22.05 20.12
C CYS A 95 -19.06 22.58 19.33
N GLN A 96 -19.69 21.69 18.57
CA GLN A 96 -20.87 22.03 17.80
C GLN A 96 -22.00 22.55 18.70
N GLU A 97 -22.60 23.70 18.38
CA GLU A 97 -23.72 24.22 19.18
C GLU A 97 -24.99 23.38 18.97
N LYS A 98 -25.28 22.99 17.74
CA LYS A 98 -26.44 22.18 17.35
C LYS A 98 -26.07 21.22 16.22
N CYS A 99 -26.52 19.97 16.32
CA CYS A 99 -26.46 19.03 15.21
C CYS A 99 -27.61 19.29 14.24
N ARG A 100 -27.40 18.94 12.97
CA ARG A 100 -28.52 18.86 12.03
C ARG A 100 -29.35 17.62 12.37
N PRO A 101 -30.69 17.69 12.31
CA PRO A 101 -31.54 16.53 12.50
C PRO A 101 -31.25 15.52 11.39
N SER A 102 -30.56 14.45 11.77
CA SER A 102 -30.20 13.29 10.97
C SER A 102 -30.78 12.08 11.68
N PHE A 103 -31.38 11.14 10.95
CA PHE A 103 -32.25 10.09 11.52
C PHE A 103 -31.61 8.70 11.61
N VAL A 104 -30.28 8.58 11.66
CA VAL A 104 -29.64 7.28 11.97
C VAL A 104 -29.28 7.26 13.44
N PRO A 105 -30.14 6.71 14.30
CA PRO A 105 -29.86 6.60 15.72
C PRO A 105 -28.69 5.67 15.96
N VAL A 106 -27.94 5.98 17.01
CA VAL A 106 -26.72 5.27 17.38
C VAL A 106 -26.66 5.03 18.87
N CYS A 107 -26.09 3.90 19.24
CA CYS A 107 -25.78 3.59 20.62
C CYS A 107 -24.38 4.08 20.96
N GLY A 108 -24.25 4.96 21.96
CA GLY A 108 -22.95 5.36 22.50
C GLY A 108 -22.34 4.29 23.40
N SER A 109 -21.02 4.34 23.57
CA SER A 109 -20.24 3.49 24.48
C SER A 109 -20.59 3.69 25.95
N ASP A 110 -21.33 4.74 26.26
CA ASP A 110 -21.94 5.03 27.55
C ASP A 110 -23.32 4.36 27.72
N GLY A 111 -23.77 3.56 26.75
CA GLY A 111 -25.04 2.85 26.76
C GLY A 111 -26.25 3.74 26.52
N ARG A 112 -26.04 4.99 26.08
CA ARG A 112 -27.14 5.92 25.77
C ARG A 112 -27.50 5.87 24.29
N PHE A 113 -28.77 6.11 24.02
CA PHE A 113 -29.30 6.34 22.69
C PHE A 113 -29.03 7.79 22.29
N TYR A 114 -28.58 8.00 21.06
CA TYR A 114 -28.39 9.31 20.47
C TYR A 114 -29.12 9.36 19.13
N GLU A 115 -29.79 10.48 18.86
CA GLU A 115 -30.57 10.73 17.64
C GLU A 115 -29.76 10.48 16.36
N ASN A 116 -28.47 10.83 16.41
CA ASN A 116 -27.52 10.63 15.32
C ASN A 116 -26.07 10.60 15.80
N HIS A 117 -25.17 10.27 14.85
CA HIS A 117 -23.73 10.26 15.07
C HIS A 117 -23.20 11.62 15.57
N CYS A 118 -23.72 12.75 15.08
CA CYS A 118 -23.32 14.08 15.53
C CYS A 118 -23.56 14.25 17.02
N GLU A 119 -24.75 13.90 17.52
CA GLU A 119 -25.10 14.10 18.93
C GLU A 119 -24.22 13.29 19.88
N VAL A 120 -23.72 12.12 19.46
CA VAL A 120 -22.72 11.36 20.24
C VAL A 120 -21.42 12.16 20.39
N TYR A 121 -20.86 12.63 19.27
CA TYR A 121 -19.56 13.29 19.27
C TYR A 121 -19.63 14.71 19.85
N ARG A 122 -20.74 15.42 19.63
CA ARG A 122 -21.04 16.69 20.26
C ARG A 122 -21.13 16.53 21.78
N THR A 123 -21.87 15.52 22.26
CA THR A 123 -21.97 15.22 23.69
C THR A 123 -20.61 14.85 24.28
N ALA A 124 -19.81 14.03 23.57
CA ALA A 124 -18.44 13.72 23.93
C ALA A 124 -17.55 14.99 24.05
N CYS A 125 -17.70 15.93 23.11
CA CYS A 125 -16.99 17.20 23.12
C CYS A 125 -17.38 18.07 24.32
N LEU A 126 -18.69 18.26 24.53
CA LEU A 126 -19.24 19.09 25.61
C LEU A 126 -18.88 18.54 26.99
N GLU A 127 -18.99 17.23 27.17
CA GLU A 127 -18.70 16.55 28.44
C GLU A 127 -17.20 16.27 28.64
N ARG A 128 -16.35 16.61 27.65
CA ARG A 128 -14.89 16.39 27.64
C ARG A 128 -14.50 14.93 27.97
N ARG A 129 -15.34 13.98 27.55
CA ARG A 129 -15.14 12.53 27.76
C ARG A 129 -15.28 11.81 26.43
N ARG A 130 -14.53 10.73 26.23
CA ARG A 130 -14.64 9.93 25.01
C ARG A 130 -15.91 9.08 25.04
N ILE A 131 -16.81 9.33 24.09
CA ILE A 131 -17.98 8.50 23.78
C ILE A 131 -17.88 8.14 22.31
N TYR A 132 -17.97 6.85 21.98
CA TYR A 132 -17.92 6.36 20.60
C TYR A 132 -19.13 5.49 20.30
N VAL A 133 -19.49 5.35 19.03
CA VAL A 133 -20.63 4.52 18.62
C VAL A 133 -20.27 3.04 18.78
N VAL A 134 -21.11 2.29 19.49
CA VAL A 134 -20.97 0.83 19.68
C VAL A 134 -21.79 0.06 18.65
N HIS A 135 -22.98 0.54 18.31
CA HIS A 135 -23.84 -0.05 17.30
C HIS A 135 -24.56 1.05 16.52
N SER A 136 -24.41 1.02 15.21
CA SER A 136 -25.24 1.77 14.28
C SER A 136 -26.47 0.91 13.98
N LYS A 137 -27.66 1.35 14.40
CA LYS A 137 -29.01 0.76 14.22
C LYS A 137 -29.68 0.08 15.43
N ASP A 138 -28.99 -0.68 16.29
CA ASP A 138 -29.64 -1.45 17.36
C ASP A 138 -29.09 -1.11 18.76
N CYS A 139 -29.87 -0.35 19.53
CA CYS A 139 -29.64 -0.17 20.96
C CYS A 139 -30.25 -1.36 21.71
N PHE A 140 -29.44 -2.37 22.06
CA PHE A 140 -29.90 -3.49 22.88
C PHE A 140 -30.07 -3.07 24.34
N PHE A 141 -31.30 -2.76 24.75
CA PHE A 141 -31.65 -2.66 26.16
C PHE A 141 -32.07 -4.04 26.68
N LYS A 142 -31.38 -4.56 27.71
CA LYS A 142 -31.88 -5.74 28.44
C LYS A 142 -33.20 -5.37 29.15
N GLY A 143 -34.33 -5.87 28.65
CA GLY A 143 -35.62 -5.87 29.37
C GLY A 143 -36.82 -5.13 28.75
N ASN A 144 -36.77 -4.70 27.48
CA ASN A 144 -37.95 -4.10 26.81
C ASN A 144 -38.82 -5.18 26.14
N ALA A 145 -40.15 -4.96 26.15
CA ALA A 145 -41.16 -5.86 25.57
C ALA A 145 -41.34 -5.71 24.04
N CYS A 146 -40.93 -4.61 23.42
CA CYS A 146 -41.01 -4.45 21.95
C CYS A 146 -39.61 -4.25 21.39
N THR A 147 -39.09 -5.23 20.64
CA THR A 147 -37.77 -5.15 20.00
C THR A 147 -37.82 -4.38 18.68
N MET A 148 -36.70 -3.82 18.23
CA MET A 148 -36.63 -3.10 16.95
C MET A 148 -37.01 -4.00 15.75
N SER A 149 -36.76 -5.31 15.83
CA SER A 149 -37.16 -6.26 14.78
C SER A 149 -38.68 -6.44 14.71
N GLU A 150 -39.36 -6.46 15.87
CA GLU A 150 -40.81 -6.58 15.97
C GLU A 150 -41.49 -5.27 15.62
N TYR A 151 -40.87 -4.16 15.97
CA TYR A 151 -41.31 -2.83 15.61
C TYR A 151 -41.22 -2.58 14.09
N ASN A 152 -40.15 -3.03 13.44
CA ASN A 152 -40.04 -3.01 11.98
C ASN A 152 -41.09 -3.92 11.31
N LYS A 153 -41.40 -5.08 11.92
CA LYS A 153 -42.50 -5.95 11.46
C LYS A 153 -43.86 -5.25 11.58
N LEU A 154 -44.12 -4.56 12.69
CA LEU A 154 -45.32 -3.74 12.88
C LEU A 154 -45.42 -2.67 11.77
N LYS A 155 -44.36 -1.91 11.50
CA LYS A 155 -44.32 -0.92 10.41
C LYS A 155 -44.59 -1.54 9.03
N SER A 156 -44.05 -2.72 8.74
CA SER A 156 -44.34 -3.41 7.47
C SER A 156 -45.80 -3.86 7.36
N MET A 157 -46.38 -4.40 8.44
CA MET A 157 -47.79 -4.80 8.45
C MET A 157 -48.74 -3.60 8.29
N LEU A 158 -48.37 -2.44 8.86
CA LEU A 158 -49.12 -1.20 8.72
C LEU A 158 -49.20 -0.71 7.27
N LEU A 159 -48.12 -0.90 6.49
CA LEU A 159 -48.09 -0.54 5.06
C LEU A 159 -48.89 -1.52 4.19
N ASP A 160 -48.98 -2.79 4.58
CA ASP A 160 -49.66 -3.86 3.82
C ASP A 160 -51.19 -3.88 4.00
N MET A 161 -51.75 -3.04 4.88
CA MET A 161 -53.17 -3.04 5.27
C MET A 161 -54.17 -2.44 4.24
N GLN A 162 -53.75 -2.14 3.01
CA GLN A 162 -54.62 -1.50 2.01
C GLN A 162 -55.05 -2.42 0.86
N PRO A 163 -56.25 -2.21 0.27
CA PRO A 163 -56.82 -3.11 -0.72
C PRO A 163 -56.03 -3.06 -2.03
N LYS A 164 -55.51 -4.22 -2.45
CA LYS A 164 -54.89 -4.45 -3.76
C LYS A 164 -55.78 -3.95 -4.90
N VAL A 165 -55.48 -2.78 -5.45
CA VAL A 165 -56.02 -2.30 -6.72
C VAL A 165 -54.87 -1.92 -7.65
N LEU A 166 -54.52 -2.87 -8.55
CA LEU A 166 -53.83 -2.70 -9.85
C LEU A 166 -52.36 -2.19 -9.78
N LYS A 167 -51.29 -2.88 -10.23
CA LYS A 167 -51.08 -3.57 -11.53
C LYS A 167 -49.77 -4.38 -11.54
N VAL A 168 -49.74 -5.40 -12.41
CA VAL A 168 -48.55 -6.08 -12.94
C VAL A 168 -47.85 -5.17 -13.97
N GLY A 169 -46.53 -4.99 -13.86
CA GLY A 169 -45.67 -4.33 -14.85
C GLY A 169 -44.31 -3.93 -14.28
N GLU A 170 -43.25 -4.04 -15.08
CA GLU A 170 -41.82 -3.91 -14.71
C GLU A 170 -41.48 -2.78 -13.74
N GLN A 171 -40.67 -3.12 -12.73
CA GLN A 171 -40.33 -2.33 -11.55
C GLN A 171 -39.48 -1.10 -11.87
N ASN A 172 -39.93 0.06 -11.39
CA ASN A 172 -39.15 1.29 -11.32
C ASN A 172 -39.30 1.81 -9.87
N GLN A 173 -38.24 1.82 -9.06
CA GLN A 173 -38.30 2.11 -7.60
C GLN A 173 -38.94 3.47 -7.28
N GLN A 174 -38.90 4.41 -8.23
CA GLN A 174 -39.50 5.73 -8.09
C GLN A 174 -41.04 5.70 -8.03
N ARG A 175 -41.70 4.72 -8.67
CA ARG A 175 -43.15 4.52 -8.56
C ARG A 175 -43.54 3.89 -7.22
N ASP A 176 -42.71 2.98 -6.71
CA ASP A 176 -42.92 2.30 -5.42
C ASP A 176 -42.91 3.29 -4.25
N MET A 177 -42.09 4.35 -4.32
CA MET A 177 -42.03 5.37 -3.27
C MET A 177 -43.13 6.42 -3.34
N GLU A 178 -43.62 6.77 -4.54
CA GLU A 178 -44.82 7.59 -4.70
C GLU A 178 -46.07 6.83 -4.22
N GLU A 179 -46.14 5.53 -4.51
CA GLU A 179 -47.14 4.62 -3.98
C GLU A 179 -47.04 4.50 -2.46
N LYS A 180 -45.85 4.26 -1.90
CA LYS A 180 -45.61 4.23 -0.44
C LYS A 180 -45.96 5.55 0.22
N ARG A 181 -45.69 6.69 -0.41
CA ARG A 181 -46.11 8.02 0.09
C ARG A 181 -47.62 8.15 0.14
N ALA A 182 -48.30 7.75 -0.92
CA ALA A 182 -49.76 7.76 -0.96
C ALA A 182 -50.37 6.79 0.09
N LEU A 183 -49.74 5.64 0.32
CA LEU A 183 -50.14 4.69 1.37
C LEU A 183 -49.99 5.31 2.76
N VAL A 184 -48.84 5.95 3.04
CA VAL A 184 -48.58 6.62 4.32
C VAL A 184 -49.48 7.83 4.54
N ASP A 185 -49.78 8.62 3.49
CA ASP A 185 -50.76 9.71 3.54
C ASP A 185 -52.16 9.21 3.89
N THR A 186 -52.57 8.11 3.25
CA THR A 186 -53.88 7.51 3.47
C THR A 186 -53.95 6.89 4.87
N MET A 187 -52.86 6.28 5.33
CA MET A 187 -52.75 5.72 6.68
C MET A 187 -52.75 6.81 7.75
N PHE A 188 -51.99 7.90 7.59
CA PHE A 188 -52.01 9.00 8.54
C PHE A 188 -53.42 9.57 8.69
N LYS A 189 -54.13 9.79 7.58
CA LYS A 189 -55.54 10.22 7.57
C LYS A 189 -56.50 9.22 8.18
N TYR A 190 -56.18 7.92 8.13
CA TYR A 190 -56.99 6.87 8.76
C TYR A 190 -56.78 6.83 10.27
N LEU A 191 -55.54 7.01 10.73
CA LEU A 191 -55.19 7.06 12.16
C LEU A 191 -55.64 8.38 12.82
N ASP A 192 -55.63 9.50 12.08
CA ASP A 192 -56.05 10.83 12.51
C ASP A 192 -57.59 10.95 12.50
N ALA A 193 -58.22 10.35 13.51
CA ALA A 193 -59.67 10.24 13.61
C ALA A 193 -60.37 11.61 13.80
N ASN A 194 -59.68 12.58 14.39
CA ASN A 194 -60.23 13.91 14.69
C ASN A 194 -59.88 14.97 13.61
N GLN A 195 -59.00 14.63 12.65
CA GLN A 195 -58.53 15.47 11.54
C GLN A 195 -57.79 16.74 11.98
N ASP A 196 -57.12 16.72 13.13
CA ASP A 196 -56.34 17.84 13.64
C ASP A 196 -54.87 17.84 13.13
N GLY A 197 -54.49 16.81 12.37
CA GLY A 197 -53.17 16.64 11.79
C GLY A 197 -52.11 16.13 12.76
N ARG A 198 -52.51 15.58 13.91
CA ARG A 198 -51.64 15.06 14.97
C ARG A 198 -52.15 13.69 15.41
N LEU A 199 -51.24 12.73 15.60
CA LEU A 199 -51.60 11.42 16.18
C LEU A 199 -51.17 11.37 17.64
N ILE A 200 -52.15 11.34 18.54
CA ILE A 200 -51.91 11.19 19.97
C ILE A 200 -52.14 9.73 20.43
N SER A 201 -51.64 9.40 21.62
CA SER A 201 -51.77 8.05 22.20
C SER A 201 -53.21 7.53 22.12
N ASP A 202 -54.20 8.34 22.51
CA ASP A 202 -55.63 8.00 22.55
C ASP A 202 -56.23 7.60 21.18
N GLU A 203 -55.66 8.08 20.08
CA GLU A 203 -56.10 7.74 18.72
C GLU A 203 -55.48 6.43 18.25
N LEU A 204 -54.20 6.22 18.60
CA LEU A 204 -53.47 4.99 18.34
C LEU A 204 -54.02 3.81 19.17
N GLU A 205 -54.59 4.05 20.36
CA GLU A 205 -55.21 3.00 21.19
C GLU A 205 -56.55 2.51 20.63
N LYS A 206 -57.33 3.41 19.98
CA LYS A 206 -58.69 3.11 19.50
C LYS A 206 -58.69 2.16 18.31
N ILE A 207 -57.58 2.06 17.60
CA ILE A 207 -57.40 1.22 16.42
C ILE A 207 -56.97 -0.17 16.89
N SER A 208 -57.94 -0.92 17.39
CA SER A 208 -57.76 -2.32 17.77
C SER A 208 -57.60 -3.18 16.52
N MET A 209 -56.36 -3.48 16.14
CA MET A 209 -56.02 -4.40 15.03
C MET A 209 -56.33 -5.88 15.31
N LYS A 210 -57.18 -6.19 16.30
CA LYS A 210 -57.53 -7.58 16.67
C LYS A 210 -58.14 -8.40 15.54
N GLU A 211 -58.77 -7.79 14.55
CA GLU A 211 -59.41 -8.52 13.44
C GLU A 211 -58.47 -8.86 12.27
N HIS A 212 -57.23 -8.34 12.22
CA HIS A 212 -56.28 -8.59 11.11
C HIS A 212 -54.96 -9.26 11.55
N LEU A 213 -54.80 -9.52 12.85
CA LEU A 213 -53.58 -10.03 13.47
C LEU A 213 -53.77 -11.39 14.15
N GLU A 214 -54.74 -12.20 13.68
CA GLU A 214 -55.05 -13.49 14.34
C GLU A 214 -53.93 -14.54 14.30
N ASP A 215 -52.79 -14.30 13.62
CA ASP A 215 -51.71 -15.30 13.53
C ASP A 215 -50.26 -14.78 13.75
N SER A 216 -50.06 -13.58 14.30
CA SER A 216 -48.69 -13.14 14.66
C SER A 216 -48.64 -12.46 16.03
N LEU A 217 -48.04 -13.16 17.00
CA LEU A 217 -47.65 -12.66 18.32
C LEU A 217 -46.60 -11.54 18.19
N LEU A 218 -47.01 -10.33 17.86
CA LEU A 218 -46.17 -9.15 18.02
C LEU A 218 -46.35 -8.62 19.46
N GLU A 219 -45.25 -8.48 20.21
CA GLU A 219 -45.26 -7.85 21.53
C GLU A 219 -45.33 -6.30 21.45
N CYS A 220 -45.25 -5.73 20.24
CA CYS A 220 -45.34 -4.30 19.96
C CYS A 220 -46.79 -3.81 19.74
N THR A 221 -47.07 -2.59 20.18
CA THR A 221 -48.37 -1.92 20.11
C THR A 221 -48.33 -0.68 19.21
N MET A 222 -49.49 -0.14 18.81
CA MET A 222 -49.57 1.08 18.00
C MET A 222 -48.99 2.31 18.73
N GLN A 223 -49.05 2.32 20.06
CA GLN A 223 -48.47 3.34 20.92
C GLN A 223 -46.94 3.38 20.83
N ASP A 224 -46.31 2.28 20.39
CA ASP A 224 -44.86 2.26 20.17
C ASP A 224 -44.44 3.13 18.98
N LEU A 225 -45.36 3.52 18.07
CA LEU A 225 -45.09 4.55 17.06
C LEU A 225 -44.77 5.89 17.73
N LEU A 226 -45.60 6.33 18.67
CA LEU A 226 -45.35 7.56 19.42
C LEU A 226 -44.10 7.44 20.29
N ARG A 227 -43.83 6.25 20.85
CA ARG A 227 -42.64 6.01 21.68
C ARG A 227 -41.32 6.13 20.92
N TYR A 228 -41.27 5.68 19.67
CA TYR A 228 -40.03 5.58 18.90
C TYR A 228 -39.88 6.63 17.80
N ASP A 229 -40.97 7.26 17.35
CA ASP A 229 -40.95 8.25 16.25
C ASP A 229 -41.42 9.67 16.65
N ASP A 230 -41.73 9.94 17.92
CA ASP A 230 -41.92 11.31 18.44
C ASP A 230 -40.55 11.97 18.67
N TYR A 231 -39.97 12.49 17.58
CA TYR A 231 -38.59 12.99 17.58
C TYR A 231 -38.41 14.28 18.38
N ASN A 232 -39.45 15.13 18.47
CA ASN A 232 -39.37 16.39 19.21
C ASN A 232 -39.90 16.26 20.66
N ASN A 233 -40.42 15.08 21.02
CA ASN A 233 -40.95 14.71 22.32
C ASN A 233 -42.06 15.65 22.81
N ASP A 234 -42.92 16.09 21.88
CA ASP A 234 -44.06 16.96 22.15
C ASP A 234 -45.36 16.19 22.44
N GLY A 235 -45.31 14.87 22.44
CA GLY A 235 -46.40 13.97 22.82
C GLY A 235 -47.39 13.66 21.71
N HIS A 236 -47.10 14.01 20.45
CA HIS A 236 -47.89 13.62 19.29
C HIS A 236 -47.01 13.34 18.06
N LEU A 237 -47.51 12.55 17.12
CA LEU A 237 -46.85 12.42 15.81
C LEU A 237 -47.50 13.38 14.82
N SER A 238 -46.75 14.38 14.37
CA SER A 238 -47.12 15.15 13.18
C SER A 238 -47.01 14.29 11.91
N LEU A 239 -47.65 14.73 10.82
CA LEU A 239 -47.49 14.10 9.50
C LEU A 239 -46.00 14.01 9.09
N HIS A 240 -45.19 14.96 9.55
CA HIS A 240 -43.76 15.01 9.27
C HIS A 240 -42.97 13.92 10.01
N GLU A 241 -43.22 13.75 11.31
CA GLU A 241 -42.67 12.64 12.11
C GLU A 241 -43.16 11.30 11.60
N PHE A 242 -44.41 11.23 11.15
CA PHE A 242 -44.99 10.03 10.57
C PHE A 242 -44.38 9.67 9.21
N TYR A 243 -44.12 10.63 8.31
CA TYR A 243 -43.35 10.35 7.10
C TYR A 243 -41.94 9.84 7.42
N THR A 244 -41.33 10.37 8.48
CA THR A 244 -40.01 9.94 8.94
C THR A 244 -40.05 8.51 9.48
N ALA A 245 -41.08 8.19 10.26
CA ALA A 245 -41.36 6.85 10.80
C ALA A 245 -41.40 5.78 9.71
N PHE A 246 -41.98 6.11 8.55
CA PHE A 246 -42.13 5.21 7.40
C PHE A 246 -41.10 5.44 6.28
N GLN A 247 -40.11 6.30 6.49
CA GLN A 247 -39.04 6.63 5.54
C GLN A 247 -39.56 7.15 4.19
N VAL A 248 -40.54 8.05 4.21
CA VAL A 248 -41.15 8.68 3.03
C VAL A 248 -40.63 10.12 2.89
N VAL A 249 -39.41 10.26 2.39
CA VAL A 249 -38.75 11.55 2.18
C VAL A 249 -38.73 11.90 0.69
N GLN A 250 -39.09 13.14 0.35
CA GLN A 250 -38.90 13.65 -1.00
C GLN A 250 -37.48 14.16 -1.17
N LEU A 251 -36.67 13.39 -1.89
CA LEU A 251 -35.30 13.73 -2.22
C LEU A 251 -35.19 14.17 -3.68
N SER A 252 -34.25 15.07 -3.94
CA SER A 252 -33.92 15.54 -5.28
C SER A 252 -32.41 15.62 -5.45
N LEU A 253 -31.96 15.34 -6.66
CA LEU A 253 -30.59 15.55 -7.10
C LEU A 253 -30.68 16.10 -8.52
N ALA A 254 -30.16 17.31 -8.72
CA ALA A 254 -30.15 17.92 -10.04
C ALA A 254 -29.22 17.13 -10.97
N GLU A 255 -29.58 17.03 -12.25
CA GLU A 255 -28.84 16.20 -13.22
C GLU A 255 -27.38 16.65 -13.37
N ASP A 256 -27.14 17.96 -13.33
CA ASP A 256 -25.81 18.59 -13.38
C ASP A 256 -24.97 18.31 -12.12
N GLN A 257 -25.60 17.87 -11.02
CA GLN A 257 -24.94 17.54 -9.76
C GLN A 257 -24.72 16.04 -9.58
N ARG A 258 -25.11 15.19 -10.55
CA ARG A 258 -24.90 13.73 -10.46
C ARG A 258 -23.44 13.32 -10.49
N ILE A 259 -22.57 14.13 -11.09
CA ILE A 259 -21.13 13.91 -11.12
C ILE A 259 -20.43 15.16 -10.59
N SER A 260 -19.58 14.98 -9.60
CA SER A 260 -18.69 16.02 -9.08
C SER A 260 -17.25 15.56 -9.21
N VAL A 261 -16.36 16.46 -9.61
CA VAL A 261 -14.91 16.17 -9.69
C VAL A 261 -14.20 17.03 -8.65
N SER A 262 -13.28 16.43 -7.91
CA SER A 262 -12.46 17.13 -6.94
C SER A 262 -11.00 16.76 -7.15
N THR A 263 -10.15 17.75 -7.31
CA THR A 263 -8.71 17.58 -7.47
C THR A 263 -8.00 18.06 -6.23
N VAL A 264 -7.21 17.19 -5.60
CA VAL A 264 -6.53 17.47 -4.32
C VAL A 264 -5.05 17.14 -4.44
N THR A 265 -4.18 17.98 -3.89
CA THR A 265 -2.75 17.70 -3.88
C THR A 265 -2.42 16.69 -2.78
N VAL A 266 -1.52 15.74 -3.06
CA VAL A 266 -1.04 14.74 -2.10
C VAL A 266 -0.62 15.37 -0.77
N GLY A 267 -0.94 14.69 0.33
CA GLY A 267 -0.67 15.13 1.70
C GLY A 267 -1.70 16.10 2.28
N LEU A 268 -2.54 16.76 1.45
CA LEU A 268 -3.62 17.62 1.92
C LEU A 268 -4.86 16.80 2.31
N SER A 269 -5.80 17.44 3.02
CA SER A 269 -7.10 16.85 3.32
C SER A 269 -8.11 17.11 2.19
N ALA A 270 -9.05 16.19 1.99
CA ALA A 270 -10.17 16.34 1.06
C ALA A 270 -11.51 16.25 1.80
N VAL A 271 -12.51 16.97 1.28
CA VAL A 271 -13.90 16.91 1.74
C VAL A 271 -14.79 16.68 0.53
N LEU A 272 -15.48 15.54 0.48
CA LEU A 272 -16.46 15.24 -0.57
C LEU A 272 -17.86 15.51 -0.02
N THR A 273 -18.56 16.47 -0.60
CA THR A 273 -19.89 16.92 -0.13
C THR A 273 -20.99 16.34 -1.01
N CYS A 274 -22.04 15.77 -0.43
CA CYS A 274 -23.11 15.16 -1.21
C CYS A 274 -24.26 16.15 -1.50
N ALA A 275 -24.60 16.36 -2.77
CA ALA A 275 -25.55 17.34 -3.28
C ALA A 275 -27.03 16.92 -3.22
N ILE A 276 -27.36 15.73 -2.71
CA ILE A 276 -28.76 15.29 -2.55
C ILE A 276 -29.52 16.23 -1.59
N GLN A 277 -30.65 16.78 -2.02
CA GLN A 277 -31.45 17.72 -1.25
C GLN A 277 -32.80 17.11 -0.86
N GLY A 278 -33.36 17.53 0.27
CA GLY A 278 -34.71 17.16 0.70
C GLY A 278 -34.99 17.59 2.13
N THR A 279 -36.26 17.84 2.46
CA THR A 279 -36.70 18.09 3.84
C THR A 279 -36.58 16.79 4.64
N LEU A 280 -35.79 16.78 5.71
CA LEU A 280 -35.44 15.57 6.49
C LEU A 280 -34.67 14.51 5.69
N ARG A 281 -33.59 14.94 5.03
CA ARG A 281 -32.70 14.06 4.27
C ARG A 281 -32.19 12.88 5.13
N PRO A 282 -32.35 11.61 4.68
CA PRO A 282 -31.75 10.45 5.33
C PRO A 282 -30.22 10.53 5.36
N PRO A 283 -29.55 9.81 6.26
CA PRO A 283 -28.10 9.91 6.38
C PRO A 283 -27.37 9.42 5.13
N VAL A 284 -26.21 10.02 4.88
CA VAL A 284 -25.45 9.80 3.67
C VAL A 284 -24.58 8.57 3.83
N ILE A 285 -24.76 7.62 2.91
CA ILE A 285 -23.92 6.44 2.78
C ILE A 285 -22.92 6.72 1.66
N TRP A 286 -21.64 6.70 1.99
CA TRP A 286 -20.56 6.73 1.02
C TRP A 286 -20.17 5.30 0.67
N LYS A 287 -20.10 5.02 -0.62
CA LYS A 287 -19.62 3.76 -1.17
C LYS A 287 -18.37 4.02 -2.03
N ARG A 288 -17.42 3.09 -1.99
CA ARG A 288 -16.30 2.98 -2.93
C ARG A 288 -16.25 1.55 -3.41
N ASN A 289 -16.23 1.33 -4.73
CA ASN A 289 -16.24 -0.02 -5.32
C ASN A 289 -17.36 -0.94 -4.75
N GLY A 290 -18.54 -0.36 -4.47
CA GLY A 290 -19.68 -1.06 -3.88
C GLY A 290 -19.63 -1.27 -2.35
N ILE A 291 -18.50 -0.94 -1.70
CA ILE A 291 -18.30 -1.13 -0.27
C ILE A 291 -18.68 0.15 0.48
N ILE A 292 -19.52 0.02 1.52
CA ILE A 292 -19.94 1.13 2.36
C ILE A 292 -18.80 1.53 3.30
N LEU A 293 -18.35 2.78 3.19
CA LEU A 293 -17.23 3.32 3.97
C LEU A 293 -17.63 3.70 5.40
N ASN A 294 -18.87 4.15 5.63
CA ASN A 294 -19.33 4.66 6.93
C ASN A 294 -19.21 3.66 8.09
N PHE A 295 -19.15 2.36 7.79
CA PHE A 295 -19.06 1.30 8.81
C PHE A 295 -17.65 0.71 8.93
N LEU A 296 -16.68 1.25 8.22
CA LEU A 296 -15.29 0.83 8.27
C LEU A 296 -14.50 1.78 9.17
N ASP A 297 -13.64 1.19 10.02
CA ASP A 297 -12.68 1.95 10.81
C ASP A 297 -11.40 2.15 9.97
N LEU A 298 -11.45 3.13 9.07
CA LEU A 298 -10.35 3.48 8.17
C LEU A 298 -9.53 4.61 8.79
N GLU A 299 -8.22 4.43 8.90
CA GLU A 299 -7.32 5.40 9.56
C GLU A 299 -7.44 6.81 8.96
N ASP A 300 -7.42 6.90 7.62
CA ASP A 300 -7.43 8.17 6.88
C ASP A 300 -8.85 8.68 6.56
N ILE A 301 -9.87 7.81 6.62
CA ILE A 301 -11.28 8.08 6.25
C ILE A 301 -12.18 7.70 7.42
N ASN A 302 -12.10 8.47 8.51
CA ASN A 302 -12.86 8.20 9.71
C ASN A 302 -13.94 9.26 9.99
N ASP A 303 -13.95 10.42 9.33
CA ASP A 303 -14.90 11.49 9.65
C ASP A 303 -15.95 11.65 8.56
N PHE A 304 -17.20 11.43 8.94
CA PHE A 304 -18.38 11.61 8.10
C PHE A 304 -19.16 12.74 8.76
N GLY A 305 -18.85 13.97 8.37
CA GLY A 305 -19.33 15.17 9.05
C GLY A 305 -20.85 15.20 9.16
N ASP A 306 -21.38 16.09 10.01
CA ASP A 306 -22.83 16.13 10.31
C ASP A 306 -23.67 16.57 9.10
N ASP A 307 -23.04 17.14 8.09
CA ASP A 307 -23.59 17.46 6.78
C ASP A 307 -23.62 16.26 5.82
N GLY A 308 -23.10 15.10 6.25
CA GLY A 308 -22.98 13.89 5.45
C GLY A 308 -21.78 13.88 4.50
N SER A 309 -20.82 14.78 4.67
CA SER A 309 -19.62 14.87 3.84
C SER A 309 -18.56 13.84 4.26
N LEU A 310 -17.82 13.31 3.28
CA LEU A 310 -16.71 12.39 3.49
C LEU A 310 -15.39 13.15 3.64
N TYR A 311 -14.72 13.00 4.77
CA TYR A 311 -13.42 13.61 5.01
C TYR A 311 -12.30 12.59 4.86
N ILE A 312 -11.28 12.97 4.09
CA ILE A 312 -10.03 12.21 3.93
C ILE A 312 -8.93 13.09 4.51
N THR A 313 -8.33 12.68 5.62
CA THR A 313 -7.42 13.55 6.40
C THR A 313 -6.07 13.76 5.72
N LYS A 314 -5.51 12.71 5.12
CA LYS A 314 -4.24 12.73 4.39
C LYS A 314 -4.40 12.03 3.05
N VAL A 315 -4.63 12.80 1.99
CA VAL A 315 -4.82 12.27 0.64
C VAL A 315 -3.51 11.73 0.08
N THR A 316 -3.60 10.59 -0.61
CA THR A 316 -2.51 9.92 -1.30
C THR A 316 -3.08 9.34 -2.59
N THR A 317 -2.24 8.89 -3.52
CA THR A 317 -2.69 8.38 -4.83
C THR A 317 -3.61 7.16 -4.74
N ILE A 318 -3.59 6.43 -3.63
CA ILE A 318 -4.48 5.27 -3.39
C ILE A 318 -5.94 5.70 -3.22
N HIS A 319 -6.16 6.94 -2.79
CA HIS A 319 -7.50 7.50 -2.59
C HIS A 319 -8.14 7.92 -3.91
N MET A 320 -7.39 7.96 -5.01
CA MET A 320 -7.94 8.25 -6.34
C MET A 320 -9.06 7.27 -6.70
N GLY A 321 -10.07 7.76 -7.42
CA GLY A 321 -11.17 6.93 -7.92
C GLY A 321 -12.55 7.51 -7.64
N ASN A 322 -13.55 6.69 -7.94
CA ASN A 322 -14.96 7.06 -7.85
C ASN A 322 -15.55 6.67 -6.49
N TYR A 323 -16.14 7.66 -5.83
CA TYR A 323 -16.93 7.52 -4.60
C TYR A 323 -18.38 7.82 -4.94
N SER A 324 -19.34 7.08 -4.40
CA SER A 324 -20.76 7.40 -4.58
C SER A 324 -21.40 7.70 -3.24
N CYS A 325 -22.11 8.82 -3.17
CA CYS A 325 -22.93 9.15 -2.01
C CYS A 325 -24.40 8.83 -2.31
N HIS A 326 -25.01 8.08 -1.39
CA HIS A 326 -26.41 7.67 -1.47
C HIS A 326 -27.14 8.20 -0.24
N ALA A 327 -28.42 8.54 -0.36
CA ALA A 327 -29.25 8.68 0.82
C ALA A 327 -29.66 7.29 1.33
N TYR A 328 -29.58 7.06 2.64
CA TYR A 328 -29.96 5.78 3.24
C TYR A 328 -31.40 5.39 2.86
N GLY A 329 -31.58 4.20 2.26
CA GLY A 329 -32.87 3.73 1.76
C GLY A 329 -33.22 4.15 0.32
N TYR A 330 -32.38 4.94 -0.33
CA TYR A 330 -32.58 5.43 -1.70
C TYR A 330 -31.35 5.09 -2.57
N GLU A 331 -31.19 3.81 -2.90
CA GLU A 331 -29.97 3.34 -3.58
C GLU A 331 -29.84 3.88 -5.01
N ASP A 332 -30.96 4.01 -5.73
CA ASP A 332 -31.02 4.52 -7.10
C ASP A 332 -30.76 6.04 -7.22
N LEU A 333 -30.85 6.78 -6.10
CA LEU A 333 -30.54 8.21 -6.05
C LEU A 333 -29.14 8.42 -5.49
N TYR A 334 -28.17 8.65 -6.38
CA TYR A 334 -26.77 8.82 -5.99
C TYR A 334 -26.06 9.89 -6.81
N GLN A 335 -25.05 10.49 -6.19
CA GLN A 335 -24.07 11.33 -6.85
C GLN A 335 -22.72 10.62 -6.82
N THR A 336 -22.02 10.63 -7.94
CA THR A 336 -20.67 10.12 -8.09
C THR A 336 -19.66 11.26 -7.93
N HIS A 337 -18.71 11.10 -7.02
CA HIS A 337 -17.55 11.95 -6.84
C HIS A 337 -16.31 11.28 -7.43
N VAL A 338 -15.70 11.93 -8.42
CA VAL A 338 -14.41 11.53 -8.97
C VAL A 338 -13.32 12.29 -8.21
N LEU A 339 -12.56 11.57 -7.37
CA LEU A 339 -11.43 12.13 -6.65
C LEU A 339 -10.14 11.95 -7.46
N GLN A 340 -9.56 13.06 -7.88
CA GLN A 340 -8.27 13.13 -8.55
C GLN A 340 -7.20 13.60 -7.56
N VAL A 341 -6.02 12.99 -7.65
CA VAL A 341 -4.89 13.33 -6.78
C VAL A 341 -3.74 13.85 -7.63
N ASN A 342 -3.36 15.09 -7.35
CA ASN A 342 -2.25 15.77 -7.96
C ASN A 342 -0.99 15.58 -7.09
N VAL A 343 0.15 15.30 -7.72
CA VAL A 343 1.44 15.05 -7.07
C VAL A 343 2.44 16.05 -7.67
N PRO A 344 3.08 16.91 -6.86
CA PRO A 344 4.14 17.79 -7.35
C PRO A 344 5.30 16.96 -7.91
N PRO A 345 6.14 17.52 -8.79
CA PRO A 345 7.25 16.79 -9.35
C PRO A 345 8.21 16.33 -8.25
N VAL A 346 8.75 15.12 -8.38
CA VAL A 346 9.89 14.62 -7.61
C VAL A 346 10.94 14.19 -8.61
N ILE A 347 12.12 14.80 -8.53
CA ILE A 347 13.18 14.64 -9.52
C ILE A 347 14.34 13.80 -8.98
N LEU A 348 15.07 13.18 -9.90
CA LEU A 348 16.32 12.47 -9.62
C LEU A 348 17.23 12.61 -10.85
N VAL A 349 18.48 13.03 -10.64
CA VAL A 349 19.49 13.12 -11.71
C VAL A 349 20.57 12.06 -11.58
N TYR A 350 21.13 11.68 -12.72
CA TYR A 350 22.25 10.73 -12.76
C TYR A 350 23.20 10.99 -13.94
N PRO A 351 24.52 10.95 -13.75
CA PRO A 351 25.21 10.92 -12.45
C PRO A 351 25.08 12.25 -11.71
N GLU A 352 25.15 12.24 -10.38
CA GLU A 352 25.23 13.48 -9.59
C GLU A 352 26.51 14.27 -9.92
N THR A 353 27.62 13.56 -10.14
CA THR A 353 28.90 14.14 -10.55
C THR A 353 29.61 13.25 -11.57
N GLN A 354 30.15 13.87 -12.61
CA GLN A 354 30.95 13.19 -13.63
C GLN A 354 32.20 13.98 -13.97
N ALA A 355 33.33 13.29 -14.16
CA ALA A 355 34.55 13.85 -14.70
C ALA A 355 34.83 13.25 -16.09
N GLN A 356 35.04 14.10 -17.11
CA GLN A 356 35.34 13.68 -18.47
C GLN A 356 36.56 14.37 -19.07
N GLU A 357 37.21 13.67 -20.00
CA GLU A 357 38.31 14.24 -20.75
C GLU A 357 37.79 15.10 -21.91
N PRO A 358 38.51 16.17 -22.29
CA PRO A 358 38.18 16.92 -23.49
C PRO A 358 38.10 16.00 -24.72
N GLY A 359 37.07 16.18 -25.53
CA GLY A 359 36.83 15.41 -26.74
C GLY A 359 35.91 14.20 -26.55
N VAL A 360 35.75 13.68 -25.33
CA VAL A 360 34.88 12.53 -25.00
C VAL A 360 33.42 12.98 -24.88
N SER A 361 32.46 12.10 -25.08
CA SER A 361 31.03 12.41 -24.88
C SER A 361 30.60 12.31 -23.41
N ALA A 362 29.61 13.09 -23.00
CA ALA A 362 28.95 12.99 -21.69
C ALA A 362 27.42 12.87 -21.85
N SER A 363 26.78 12.12 -20.96
CA SER A 363 25.31 12.02 -20.85
C SER A 363 24.92 12.33 -19.41
N LEU A 364 24.03 13.29 -19.22
CA LEU A 364 23.42 13.60 -17.92
C LEU A 364 21.94 13.27 -18.02
N HIS A 365 21.45 12.43 -17.12
CA HIS A 365 20.07 11.96 -17.09
C HIS A 365 19.27 12.67 -16.01
N CYS A 366 17.97 12.81 -16.27
CA CYS A 366 17.01 13.39 -15.36
C CYS A 366 15.69 12.63 -15.48
N HIS A 367 15.25 12.06 -14.38
CA HIS A 367 13.96 11.40 -14.26
C HIS A 367 13.09 12.19 -13.28
N ALA A 368 11.81 12.33 -13.59
CA ALA A 368 10.87 13.01 -12.72
C ALA A 368 9.52 12.34 -12.75
N ASP A 369 9.01 12.04 -11.55
CA ASP A 369 7.66 11.53 -11.35
C ASP A 369 6.75 12.66 -10.86
N GLY A 370 5.46 12.60 -11.19
CA GLY A 370 4.47 13.59 -10.76
C GLY A 370 3.14 13.39 -11.45
N ILE A 371 2.07 13.93 -10.87
CA ILE A 371 0.71 13.85 -11.41
C ILE A 371 0.09 15.25 -11.45
N PRO A 372 -0.18 15.83 -12.64
CA PRO A 372 0.16 15.32 -13.97
C PRO A 372 1.68 15.19 -14.21
N ASN A 373 2.04 14.41 -15.22
CA ASN A 373 3.43 14.18 -15.63
C ASN A 373 4.21 15.50 -15.81
N PRO A 374 5.37 15.67 -15.17
CA PRO A 374 6.15 16.91 -15.25
C PRO A 374 6.84 17.09 -16.60
N LYS A 375 7.07 18.36 -16.97
CA LYS A 375 7.93 18.77 -18.10
C LYS A 375 9.31 19.11 -17.57
N LEU A 376 10.34 18.68 -18.31
CA LEU A 376 11.74 18.91 -17.96
C LEU A 376 12.32 20.13 -18.68
N LEU A 377 13.17 20.86 -17.97
CA LEU A 377 13.97 21.98 -18.45
C LEU A 377 15.40 21.82 -17.93
N TRP A 378 16.40 22.22 -18.70
CA TRP A 378 17.79 22.18 -18.26
C TRP A 378 18.41 23.58 -18.24
N LEU A 379 19.15 23.87 -17.17
CA LEU A 379 19.99 25.07 -17.05
C LEU A 379 21.45 24.66 -16.94
N LYS A 380 22.36 25.49 -17.47
CA LYS A 380 23.80 25.40 -17.21
C LYS A 380 24.25 26.65 -16.48
N ASN A 381 24.76 26.48 -15.26
CA ASN A 381 25.18 27.58 -14.39
C ASN A 381 24.08 28.66 -14.25
N GLY A 382 22.82 28.23 -14.11
CA GLY A 382 21.64 29.11 -13.97
C GLY A 382 21.12 29.73 -15.27
N MET A 383 21.73 29.44 -16.43
CA MET A 383 21.26 29.93 -17.73
C MET A 383 20.55 28.85 -18.53
N ASP A 384 19.42 29.20 -19.15
CA ASP A 384 18.61 28.28 -19.96
C ASP A 384 19.40 27.67 -21.13
N LEU A 385 19.44 26.33 -21.18
CA LEU A 385 20.06 25.60 -22.28
C LEU A 385 19.11 25.54 -23.47
N GLN A 386 19.09 26.62 -24.26
CA GLN A 386 18.36 26.58 -25.54
C GLN A 386 19.07 25.63 -26.53
N PRO A 387 18.40 24.58 -27.04
CA PRO A 387 19.01 23.56 -27.93
C PRO A 387 19.57 24.13 -29.24
N ARG A 388 19.22 25.38 -29.59
CA ARG A 388 19.66 26.05 -30.81
C ARG A 388 21.01 26.77 -30.70
N SER A 389 21.60 26.87 -29.49
CA SER A 389 22.80 27.69 -29.26
C SER A 389 24.13 26.93 -29.44
N SER A 390 24.14 25.60 -29.43
CA SER A 390 25.36 24.78 -29.60
C SER A 390 25.09 23.51 -30.41
N LYS A 391 25.89 23.26 -31.45
CA LYS A 391 25.80 22.02 -32.27
C LYS A 391 26.24 20.74 -31.54
N GLN A 392 26.81 20.86 -30.33
CA GLN A 392 27.36 19.73 -29.57
C GLN A 392 26.45 19.24 -28.42
N LEU A 393 25.45 20.04 -28.04
CA LEU A 393 24.50 19.74 -26.97
C LEU A 393 23.16 19.32 -27.58
N SER A 394 22.61 18.20 -27.12
CA SER A 394 21.29 17.73 -27.54
C SER A 394 20.47 17.24 -26.36
N LEU A 395 19.23 17.70 -26.27
CA LEU A 395 18.21 17.12 -25.39
C LEU A 395 17.55 15.94 -26.12
N ILE A 396 17.61 14.77 -25.50
CA ILE A 396 17.05 13.50 -25.99
C ILE A 396 15.85 13.13 -25.09
N ALA A 397 14.92 12.32 -25.62
CA ALA A 397 13.77 11.79 -24.88
C ALA A 397 12.95 12.86 -24.15
N ASN A 398 12.58 13.93 -24.87
CA ASN A 398 11.86 15.09 -24.33
C ASN A 398 12.56 15.77 -23.13
N GLY A 399 13.89 15.68 -23.06
CA GLY A 399 14.70 16.35 -22.04
C GLY A 399 15.09 15.47 -20.86
N SER A 400 14.81 14.16 -20.86
CA SER A 400 15.29 13.25 -19.81
C SER A 400 16.77 12.88 -19.93
N GLU A 401 17.40 13.16 -21.08
CA GLU A 401 18.84 13.00 -21.28
C GLU A 401 19.42 14.26 -21.95
N LEU A 402 20.39 14.91 -21.31
CA LEU A 402 21.25 15.92 -21.90
C LEU A 402 22.54 15.26 -22.37
N PHE A 403 22.72 15.19 -23.69
CA PHE A 403 23.90 14.60 -24.32
C PHE A 403 24.85 15.68 -24.84
N ILE A 404 26.14 15.52 -24.52
CA ILE A 404 27.26 16.34 -24.99
C ILE A 404 28.14 15.45 -25.86
N GLY A 405 28.13 15.65 -27.17
CA GLY A 405 28.82 14.74 -28.09
C GLY A 405 30.36 14.79 -28.02
N SER A 406 30.92 15.93 -27.61
CA SER A 406 32.36 16.11 -27.46
C SER A 406 32.62 17.26 -26.49
N VAL A 407 32.95 16.89 -25.26
CA VAL A 407 33.11 17.75 -24.09
C VAL A 407 34.31 18.68 -24.24
N ARG A 408 34.15 19.93 -23.82
CA ARG A 408 35.21 20.96 -23.81
C ARG A 408 35.39 21.53 -22.41
N TYR A 409 36.50 22.20 -22.15
CA TYR A 409 36.73 22.84 -20.85
C TYR A 409 35.60 23.79 -20.43
N GLU A 410 35.01 24.51 -21.39
CA GLU A 410 33.84 25.40 -21.20
C GLU A 410 32.54 24.66 -20.84
N ASP A 411 32.49 23.34 -21.00
CA ASP A 411 31.37 22.48 -20.58
C ASP A 411 31.40 22.13 -19.10
N THR A 412 32.48 22.45 -18.40
CA THR A 412 32.53 22.36 -16.94
C THR A 412 31.45 23.25 -16.32
N GLY A 413 30.67 22.71 -15.41
CA GLY A 413 29.63 23.47 -14.71
C GLY A 413 28.58 22.60 -14.04
N ALA A 414 27.67 23.29 -13.35
CA ALA A 414 26.49 22.70 -12.77
C ALA A 414 25.35 22.72 -13.80
N TYR A 415 24.82 21.54 -14.12
CA TYR A 415 23.68 21.34 -14.99
C TYR A 415 22.45 21.04 -14.12
N THR A 416 21.55 22.00 -14.01
CA THR A 416 20.34 21.88 -13.21
C THR A 416 19.22 21.36 -14.09
N CYS A 417 18.64 20.21 -13.75
CA CYS A 417 17.38 19.76 -14.32
C CYS A 417 16.24 20.31 -13.46
N ILE A 418 15.22 20.88 -14.10
CA ILE A 418 14.03 21.42 -13.46
C ILE A 418 12.82 20.65 -13.99
N ALA A 419 12.07 20.02 -13.10
CA ALA A 419 10.82 19.34 -13.39
C ALA A 419 9.64 20.22 -12.96
N LYS A 420 8.68 20.47 -13.86
CA LYS A 420 7.52 21.33 -13.58
C LYS A 420 6.22 20.71 -14.05
N ASN A 421 5.22 20.70 -13.18
CA ASN A 421 3.82 20.47 -13.55
C ASN A 421 2.94 21.64 -13.05
N GLU A 422 1.62 21.50 -13.13
CA GLU A 422 0.66 22.52 -12.68
C GLU A 422 0.60 22.69 -11.16
N VAL A 423 1.17 21.75 -10.41
CA VAL A 423 1.09 21.65 -8.94
C VAL A 423 2.33 22.22 -8.28
N GLY A 424 3.49 22.05 -8.91
CA GLY A 424 4.76 22.45 -8.34
C GLY A 424 5.94 22.36 -9.30
N VAL A 425 7.12 22.61 -8.73
CA VAL A 425 8.42 22.57 -9.40
C VAL A 425 9.40 21.88 -8.45
N ASP A 426 10.28 21.06 -9.01
CA ASP A 426 11.41 20.46 -8.30
C ASP A 426 12.67 20.57 -9.17
N GLU A 427 13.84 20.63 -8.56
CA GLU A 427 15.12 20.78 -9.27
C GLU A 427 16.24 20.00 -8.62
N ASP A 428 17.14 19.47 -9.44
CA ASP A 428 18.31 18.73 -8.99
C ASP A 428 19.49 18.93 -9.96
N ILE A 429 20.71 18.72 -9.48
CA ILE A 429 21.93 19.21 -10.10
C ILE A 429 22.87 18.05 -10.43
N SER A 430 23.26 17.97 -11.70
CA SER A 430 24.36 17.13 -12.16
C SER A 430 25.60 17.98 -12.46
N SER A 431 26.72 17.65 -11.85
CA SER A 431 27.99 18.40 -11.99
C SER A 431 28.93 17.73 -12.99
N LEU A 432 29.34 18.46 -14.03
CA LEU A 432 30.33 17.99 -15.00
C LEU A 432 31.67 18.71 -14.81
N PHE A 433 32.74 17.94 -14.67
CA PHE A 433 34.12 18.41 -14.59
C PHE A 433 34.92 17.96 -15.80
N VAL A 434 35.62 18.89 -16.45
CA VAL A 434 36.44 18.57 -17.63
C VAL A 434 37.91 18.75 -17.30
N GLU A 435 38.65 17.64 -17.26
CA GLU A 435 40.05 17.62 -16.84
C GLU A 435 40.94 16.81 -17.78
N ASP A 436 42.22 17.22 -17.89
CA ASP A 436 43.24 16.45 -18.59
C ASP A 436 43.61 15.16 -17.83
N SER A 437 43.93 14.11 -18.60
CA SER A 437 44.21 12.73 -18.16
C SER A 437 45.29 12.58 -17.07
N ALA A 438 46.20 13.55 -16.92
CA ALA A 438 47.22 13.56 -15.87
C ALA A 438 46.64 13.74 -14.45
N LYS A 439 45.56 14.50 -14.30
CA LYS A 439 44.83 14.64 -13.03
C LYS A 439 43.88 13.48 -12.79
N LYS A 440 43.30 12.93 -13.85
CA LYS A 440 42.41 11.76 -13.81
C LYS A 440 43.07 10.51 -13.23
N THR A 441 44.40 10.35 -13.37
CA THR A 441 45.11 9.24 -12.71
C THR A 441 45.12 9.43 -11.19
N LEU A 442 45.37 10.65 -10.70
CA LEU A 442 45.34 10.96 -9.27
C LEU A 442 43.91 10.89 -8.71
N ALA A 443 42.95 11.43 -9.46
CA ALA A 443 41.54 11.34 -9.18
C ALA A 443 41.11 9.88 -9.15
N ASN A 444 41.27 9.07 -10.20
CA ASN A 444 40.87 7.66 -10.22
C ASN A 444 41.55 6.82 -9.13
N ILE A 445 42.74 7.23 -8.65
CA ILE A 445 43.39 6.65 -7.48
C ILE A 445 42.66 7.08 -6.19
N LEU A 446 42.34 8.37 -6.03
CA LEU A 446 41.58 8.92 -4.90
C LEU A 446 40.12 8.42 -4.85
N TRP A 447 39.37 8.43 -5.97
CA TRP A 447 38.01 7.88 -6.10
C TRP A 447 37.97 6.36 -5.84
N ARG A 448 39.09 5.63 -6.09
CA ARG A 448 39.25 4.22 -5.67
C ARG A 448 39.57 4.06 -4.19
N GLU A 449 40.29 5.00 -3.58
CA GLU A 449 40.55 5.02 -2.14
C GLU A 449 39.32 5.47 -1.32
N GLU A 450 38.41 6.26 -1.92
CA GLU A 450 37.15 6.73 -1.33
C GLU A 450 35.92 5.86 -1.68
N GLY A 451 36.05 4.81 -2.50
CA GLY A 451 34.96 3.87 -2.82
C GLY A 451 33.92 4.34 -3.85
N LEU A 452 34.17 5.47 -4.51
CA LEU A 452 33.22 6.14 -5.41
C LEU A 452 33.16 5.57 -6.85
N SER A 453 33.94 4.53 -7.18
CA SER A 453 33.96 3.95 -8.53
C SER A 453 33.55 2.46 -8.59
N VAL A 454 32.84 1.95 -7.59
CA VAL A 454 32.41 0.53 -7.53
C VAL A 454 30.95 0.34 -7.99
N GLY A 455 30.22 1.43 -8.25
CA GLY A 455 28.86 1.40 -8.78
C GLY A 455 28.79 1.09 -10.29
N ASN A 456 27.71 0.45 -10.70
CA ASN A 456 27.32 0.06 -12.07
C ASN A 456 27.83 -1.29 -12.58
N MET A 457 27.64 -2.34 -11.78
CA MET A 457 27.99 -3.70 -12.16
C MET A 457 26.85 -4.68 -11.88
N PHE A 458 26.80 -5.73 -12.70
CA PHE A 458 26.01 -6.91 -12.42
C PHE A 458 26.82 -7.90 -11.59
N TYR A 459 26.27 -8.32 -10.47
CA TYR A 459 26.75 -9.45 -9.69
C TYR A 459 25.97 -10.69 -10.10
N VAL A 460 26.67 -11.67 -10.66
CA VAL A 460 26.12 -12.92 -11.16
C VAL A 460 26.58 -14.06 -10.27
N PHE A 461 25.64 -14.78 -9.66
CA PHE A 461 25.90 -15.92 -8.80
C PHE A 461 25.64 -17.21 -9.60
N SER A 462 26.70 -17.99 -9.82
CA SER A 462 26.72 -19.16 -10.71
C SER A 462 27.32 -20.39 -10.02
N ASP A 463 27.35 -21.53 -10.71
CA ASP A 463 27.93 -22.78 -10.19
C ASP A 463 29.39 -22.63 -9.73
N GLU A 464 30.14 -21.70 -10.34
CA GLU A 464 31.56 -21.46 -10.12
C GLU A 464 31.85 -20.41 -9.02
N GLY A 465 30.84 -19.67 -8.57
CA GLY A 465 31.00 -18.62 -7.56
C GLY A 465 30.30 -17.33 -7.95
N ILE A 466 30.96 -16.19 -7.71
CA ILE A 466 30.41 -14.85 -7.91
C ILE A 466 31.22 -14.14 -9.00
N THR A 467 30.55 -13.71 -10.06
CA THR A 467 31.14 -12.97 -11.18
C THR A 467 30.65 -11.54 -11.19
N LEU A 468 31.58 -10.59 -11.26
CA LEU A 468 31.29 -9.16 -11.39
C LEU A 468 31.46 -8.76 -12.85
N LEU A 469 30.40 -8.21 -13.42
CA LEU A 469 30.34 -7.84 -14.82
C LEU A 469 30.03 -6.36 -14.97
N GLN A 470 30.93 -5.63 -15.61
CA GLN A 470 30.65 -4.26 -16.03
C GLN A 470 30.02 -4.29 -17.42
N PRO A 471 28.79 -3.78 -17.58
CA PRO A 471 28.05 -4.00 -18.81
C PRO A 471 28.60 -3.21 -20.01
N SER A 472 29.28 -2.08 -19.78
CA SER A 472 29.84 -1.25 -20.87
C SER A 472 31.08 -1.82 -21.55
N GLU A 473 31.83 -2.66 -20.84
CA GLU A 473 33.06 -3.26 -21.35
C GLU A 473 32.86 -4.71 -21.73
N CYS A 474 31.77 -5.34 -21.26
CA CYS A 474 31.48 -6.76 -21.52
C CYS A 474 32.59 -7.73 -21.10
N GLU A 475 33.55 -7.23 -20.33
CA GLU A 475 34.66 -7.99 -19.77
C GLU A 475 34.35 -8.36 -18.34
N ILE A 476 34.72 -9.60 -17.97
CA ILE A 476 34.64 -10.05 -16.59
C ILE A 476 35.64 -9.23 -15.78
N ARG A 477 35.14 -8.31 -14.96
CA ARG A 477 35.98 -7.46 -14.12
C ARG A 477 36.68 -8.25 -13.03
N ARG A 478 35.93 -9.17 -12.44
CA ARG A 478 36.43 -10.05 -11.39
C ARG A 478 35.60 -11.30 -11.37
N HIS A 479 36.28 -12.44 -11.31
CA HIS A 479 35.66 -13.72 -11.08
C HIS A 479 36.16 -14.23 -9.73
N MET A 480 35.30 -14.17 -8.71
CA MET A 480 35.63 -14.70 -7.39
C MET A 480 35.57 -16.23 -7.47
N LYS A 481 36.70 -16.80 -7.89
CA LYS A 481 36.89 -18.24 -8.05
C LYS A 481 36.80 -18.92 -6.71
N ARG A 482 36.32 -20.17 -6.74
CA ARG A 482 36.34 -21.08 -5.59
C ARG A 482 37.67 -20.99 -4.84
N THR A 483 38.82 -21.04 -5.55
CA THR A 483 40.19 -21.22 -5.01
C THR A 483 40.89 -19.98 -4.44
N GLU A 484 40.27 -18.79 -4.47
CA GLU A 484 40.90 -17.57 -3.96
C GLU A 484 40.73 -17.44 -2.44
N ARG A 485 41.84 -17.31 -1.70
CA ARG A 485 41.85 -17.19 -0.23
C ARG A 485 41.27 -15.83 0.19
N ILE A 486 40.09 -15.83 0.80
CA ILE A 486 39.56 -14.70 1.57
C ILE A 486 39.40 -15.18 3.02
N VAL A 487 39.26 -14.27 3.98
CA VAL A 487 39.40 -14.53 5.44
C VAL A 487 38.28 -15.42 6.03
N ALA A 488 37.24 -15.74 5.24
CA ALA A 488 36.39 -16.92 5.42
C ALA A 488 37.05 -18.09 4.66
N THR A 489 37.44 -19.17 5.33
CA THR A 489 38.22 -20.24 4.68
C THR A 489 37.47 -20.77 3.44
N TYR A 490 38.19 -21.06 2.35
CA TYR A 490 37.69 -21.57 1.04
C TYR A 490 36.50 -22.56 1.10
N GLU A 491 36.49 -23.44 2.09
CA GLU A 491 35.43 -24.44 2.29
C GLU A 491 34.10 -23.83 2.78
N GLU A 492 34.11 -22.56 3.19
CA GLU A 492 32.97 -21.83 3.73
C GLU A 492 32.09 -21.18 2.68
N MET A 493 32.50 -20.89 1.43
CA MET A 493 31.57 -20.27 0.45
C MET A 493 30.68 -21.31 -0.23
N CYS A 494 31.24 -22.43 -0.67
CA CYS A 494 30.50 -23.54 -1.28
C CYS A 494 30.96 -24.87 -0.67
N PRO A 495 30.54 -25.19 0.57
CA PRO A 495 31.01 -26.37 1.30
C PRO A 495 30.66 -27.69 0.60
N LYS A 496 31.48 -28.72 0.84
CA LYS A 496 31.27 -30.07 0.31
C LYS A 496 29.99 -30.67 0.90
N GLY A 497 29.07 -31.11 0.06
CA GLY A 497 28.04 -32.07 0.49
C GLY A 497 28.67 -33.46 0.65
N GLU A 498 28.27 -34.23 1.66
CA GLU A 498 28.69 -35.62 1.77
C GLU A 498 28.27 -36.41 0.52
N GLY A 499 29.24 -36.88 -0.27
CA GLY A 499 29.03 -37.89 -1.32
C GLY A 499 28.70 -37.41 -2.75
N VAL A 500 28.75 -36.11 -3.07
CA VAL A 500 28.45 -35.63 -4.44
C VAL A 500 29.62 -34.88 -5.07
N SER A 501 30.12 -35.41 -6.19
CA SER A 501 31.08 -34.78 -7.10
C SER A 501 30.50 -34.72 -8.52
N PRO A 502 30.58 -33.58 -9.26
CA PRO A 502 31.33 -32.37 -8.95
C PRO A 502 30.60 -31.38 -8.01
N GLN A 503 31.40 -30.71 -7.17
CA GLN A 503 31.00 -29.67 -6.22
C GLN A 503 30.55 -28.41 -7.00
N HIS A 504 29.37 -27.86 -6.74
CA HIS A 504 28.90 -26.60 -7.34
C HIS A 504 28.18 -25.75 -6.29
N CYS A 505 28.26 -24.43 -6.44
CA CYS A 505 27.53 -23.49 -5.60
C CYS A 505 26.04 -23.53 -5.96
N VAL A 506 25.16 -23.42 -4.96
CA VAL A 506 23.71 -23.39 -5.17
C VAL A 506 23.15 -22.10 -4.58
N TRP A 507 22.52 -21.32 -5.45
CA TRP A 507 21.95 -20.01 -5.15
C TRP A 507 20.46 -20.03 -5.51
N SER A 508 19.66 -19.15 -4.90
CA SER A 508 18.22 -19.04 -5.23
C SER A 508 17.73 -17.60 -5.37
N SER A 509 18.20 -16.68 -4.53
CA SER A 509 17.74 -15.29 -4.50
C SER A 509 18.85 -14.38 -3.98
N ALA A 510 18.88 -13.15 -4.48
CA ALA A 510 19.80 -12.13 -4.01
C ALA A 510 19.17 -10.74 -4.08
N VAL A 511 19.57 -9.84 -3.17
CA VAL A 511 19.05 -8.47 -3.07
C VAL A 511 20.18 -7.48 -2.80
N ASN A 512 20.11 -6.30 -3.43
CA ASN A 512 21.01 -5.16 -3.18
C ASN A 512 20.46 -4.32 -2.01
N ILE A 513 21.31 -4.03 -1.04
CA ILE A 513 21.01 -3.27 0.18
C ILE A 513 21.78 -1.94 0.16
N ARG A 514 21.11 -0.88 -0.32
CA ARG A 514 21.61 0.51 -0.37
C ARG A 514 23.04 0.63 -0.92
N ASP A 515 23.37 -0.16 -1.95
CA ASP A 515 24.68 -0.20 -2.61
C ASP A 515 25.88 -0.46 -1.68
N LYS A 516 25.61 -0.97 -0.48
CA LYS A 516 26.62 -1.32 0.52
C LYS A 516 26.81 -2.83 0.63
N TYR A 517 25.72 -3.58 0.71
CA TYR A 517 25.74 -5.03 0.80
C TYR A 517 24.88 -5.71 -0.26
N ILE A 518 25.28 -6.90 -0.68
CA ILE A 518 24.41 -7.86 -1.36
C ILE A 518 24.17 -9.03 -0.42
N TYR A 519 22.90 -9.36 -0.22
CA TYR A 519 22.51 -10.57 0.50
C TYR A 519 22.17 -11.62 -0.54
N VAL A 520 22.71 -12.82 -0.40
CA VAL A 520 22.44 -13.95 -1.31
C VAL A 520 22.17 -15.22 -0.53
N THR A 521 21.11 -15.95 -0.90
CA THR A 521 20.72 -17.21 -0.25
C THR A 521 21.53 -18.40 -0.76
N GLN A 522 21.80 -19.34 0.14
CA GLN A 522 22.31 -20.67 -0.18
C GLN A 522 21.39 -21.75 0.39
N PRO A 523 20.41 -22.23 -0.41
CA PRO A 523 19.36 -23.15 0.04
C PRO A 523 19.89 -24.38 0.76
N LEU A 524 20.85 -25.08 0.16
CA LEU A 524 21.36 -26.36 0.65
C LEU A 524 22.21 -26.22 1.91
N GLN A 525 22.70 -25.01 2.20
CA GLN A 525 23.52 -24.69 3.37
C GLN A 525 22.71 -24.00 4.48
N SER A 526 21.41 -23.75 4.27
CA SER A 526 20.53 -23.11 5.27
C SER A 526 21.08 -21.78 5.80
N ARG A 527 21.54 -20.92 4.88
CA ARG A 527 22.15 -19.63 5.24
C ARG A 527 22.02 -18.58 4.15
N VAL A 528 22.31 -17.34 4.52
CA VAL A 528 22.46 -16.18 3.64
C VAL A 528 23.90 -15.66 3.76
N LEU A 529 24.56 -15.39 2.64
CA LEU A 529 25.86 -14.72 2.62
C LEU A 529 25.66 -13.21 2.46
N VAL A 530 26.43 -12.43 3.21
CA VAL A 530 26.50 -10.98 3.11
C VAL A 530 27.79 -10.63 2.37
N VAL A 531 27.66 -9.99 1.22
CA VAL A 531 28.76 -9.55 0.37
C VAL A 531 28.86 -8.04 0.48
N ASP A 532 30.00 -7.54 0.94
CA ASP A 532 30.31 -6.11 0.92
C ASP A 532 30.67 -5.70 -0.50
N ILE A 533 29.92 -4.73 -1.04
CA ILE A 533 30.05 -4.26 -2.43
C ILE A 533 31.37 -3.53 -2.62
N GLN A 534 31.74 -2.67 -1.66
CA GLN A 534 32.93 -1.82 -1.74
C GLN A 534 34.20 -2.64 -1.59
N ALA A 535 34.24 -3.52 -0.59
CA ALA A 535 35.34 -4.44 -0.38
C ALA A 535 35.36 -5.60 -1.40
N GLN A 536 34.25 -5.82 -2.11
CA GLN A 536 34.00 -6.94 -3.03
C GLN A 536 34.38 -8.28 -2.38
N LYS A 537 33.84 -8.53 -1.18
CA LYS A 537 34.17 -9.69 -0.33
C LYS A 537 32.95 -10.18 0.43
N VAL A 538 32.86 -11.48 0.66
CA VAL A 538 31.92 -12.05 1.63
C VAL A 538 32.40 -11.68 3.03
N VAL A 539 31.55 -10.99 3.79
CA VAL A 539 31.87 -10.50 5.14
C VAL A 539 31.22 -11.33 6.23
N GLN A 540 30.08 -11.98 5.95
CA GLN A 540 29.36 -12.77 6.94
C GLN A 540 28.53 -13.88 6.31
N ALA A 541 28.35 -14.99 7.03
CA ALA A 541 27.32 -15.99 6.78
C ALA A 541 26.27 -15.95 7.90
N VAL A 542 25.03 -15.62 7.55
CA VAL A 542 23.89 -15.54 8.47
C VAL A 542 23.13 -16.86 8.40
N ALA A 543 23.06 -17.59 9.52
CA ALA A 543 22.27 -18.82 9.60
C ALA A 543 20.77 -18.52 9.45
N THR A 544 20.07 -19.37 8.69
CA THR A 544 18.62 -19.30 8.47
C THR A 544 17.98 -20.64 8.76
N ASP A 545 16.65 -20.67 8.71
CA ASP A 545 15.93 -21.93 8.60
C ASP A 545 16.28 -22.63 7.28
N PRO A 546 16.07 -23.97 7.18
CA PRO A 546 16.48 -24.71 6.00
C PRO A 546 15.80 -24.26 4.70
N PHE A 547 16.57 -24.32 3.61
CA PHE A 547 16.15 -23.95 2.26
C PHE A 547 15.61 -22.50 2.14
N PRO A 548 16.43 -21.46 2.39
CA PRO A 548 16.08 -20.09 2.02
C PRO A 548 16.00 -19.93 0.49
N VAL A 549 14.83 -19.55 -0.02
CA VAL A 549 14.55 -19.56 -1.47
C VAL A 549 14.20 -18.20 -2.07
N LYS A 550 13.66 -17.28 -1.28
CA LYS A 550 13.22 -15.96 -1.76
C LYS A 550 13.59 -14.91 -0.73
N MET A 551 14.15 -13.81 -1.19
CA MET A 551 14.43 -12.63 -0.39
C MET A 551 13.81 -11.38 -0.99
N LEU A 552 13.48 -10.43 -0.13
CA LEU A 552 13.04 -9.10 -0.52
C LEU A 552 13.59 -8.08 0.48
N TYR A 553 14.15 -6.99 -0.04
CA TYR A 553 14.61 -5.87 0.79
C TYR A 553 13.49 -4.83 0.92
N ASP A 554 13.06 -4.60 2.15
CA ASP A 554 12.20 -3.48 2.51
C ASP A 554 13.07 -2.26 2.86
N LYS A 555 13.10 -1.30 1.93
CA LYS A 555 13.84 -0.03 2.08
C LYS A 555 13.31 0.84 3.22
N SER A 556 12.01 0.77 3.51
CA SER A 556 11.30 1.65 4.46
C SER A 556 11.76 1.40 5.89
N HIS A 557 11.89 0.12 6.27
CA HIS A 557 12.27 -0.29 7.62
C HIS A 557 13.71 -0.83 7.71
N ASP A 558 14.45 -0.84 6.60
CA ASP A 558 15.79 -1.41 6.48
C ASP A 558 15.85 -2.89 6.91
N GLN A 559 14.99 -3.71 6.31
CA GLN A 559 14.81 -5.13 6.66
C GLN A 559 14.92 -6.04 5.44
N VAL A 560 15.59 -7.19 5.58
CA VAL A 560 15.56 -8.26 4.56
C VAL A 560 14.64 -9.38 5.02
N TRP A 561 13.60 -9.64 4.24
CA TRP A 561 12.65 -10.72 4.49
C TRP A 561 13.10 -11.98 3.75
N VAL A 562 13.15 -13.11 4.44
CA VAL A 562 13.67 -14.38 3.93
C VAL A 562 12.61 -15.48 4.08
N LEU A 563 12.13 -16.01 2.96
CA LEU A 563 11.24 -17.16 2.90
C LEU A 563 12.06 -18.45 2.83
N THR A 564 11.75 -19.39 3.71
CA THR A 564 12.41 -20.70 3.83
C THR A 564 11.40 -21.82 3.66
N TRP A 565 11.77 -22.92 2.99
CA TRP A 565 10.85 -24.04 2.76
C TRP A 565 10.84 -25.09 3.85
N GLY A 566 11.89 -25.16 4.67
CA GLY A 566 12.11 -26.23 5.65
C GLY A 566 12.60 -27.52 5.00
N ASP A 567 12.00 -27.93 3.88
CA ASP A 567 12.46 -29.03 3.02
C ASP A 567 12.05 -28.82 1.55
N MET A 568 12.51 -29.69 0.65
CA MET A 568 12.17 -29.63 -0.78
C MET A 568 10.68 -29.86 -1.07
N ASP A 569 9.96 -30.54 -0.16
CA ASP A 569 8.51 -30.79 -0.25
C ASP A 569 7.66 -29.63 0.32
N LYS A 570 8.33 -28.57 0.81
CA LYS A 570 7.74 -27.39 1.43
C LYS A 570 6.80 -27.74 2.57
N THR A 571 7.16 -28.70 3.42
CA THR A 571 6.28 -29.20 4.49
C THR A 571 6.11 -28.19 5.62
N HIS A 572 7.21 -27.51 6.01
CA HIS A 572 7.24 -26.58 7.14
C HIS A 572 7.88 -25.23 6.76
N PRO A 573 7.34 -24.50 5.77
CA PRO A 573 7.94 -23.25 5.37
C PRO A 573 7.70 -22.16 6.43
N THR A 574 8.73 -21.34 6.64
CA THR A 574 8.78 -20.28 7.65
C THR A 574 9.21 -18.97 7.00
N LEU A 575 9.03 -17.87 7.74
CA LEU A 575 9.41 -16.53 7.31
C LEU A 575 10.31 -15.91 8.37
N GLN A 576 11.45 -15.38 7.95
CA GLN A 576 12.45 -14.76 8.81
C GLN A 576 12.74 -13.33 8.34
N VAL A 577 13.24 -12.48 9.24
CA VAL A 577 13.59 -11.09 8.96
C VAL A 577 15.00 -10.82 9.48
N ILE A 578 15.82 -10.15 8.68
CA ILE A 578 17.13 -9.61 9.08
C ILE A 578 16.94 -8.09 9.21
N PRO A 579 16.88 -7.54 10.44
CA PRO A 579 16.72 -6.10 10.65
C PRO A 579 18.05 -5.35 10.47
N GLN A 580 17.97 -4.02 10.31
CA GLN A 580 19.14 -3.13 10.20
C GLN A 580 20.12 -3.60 9.10
N ALA A 581 19.56 -4.04 7.98
CA ALA A 581 20.32 -4.72 6.93
C ALA A 581 21.41 -3.84 6.31
N SER A 582 21.22 -2.51 6.28
CA SER A 582 22.21 -1.58 5.70
C SER A 582 23.27 -1.12 6.70
N VAL A 583 22.99 -1.11 8.00
CA VAL A 583 23.86 -0.46 9.01
C VAL A 583 24.48 -1.42 10.02
N GLY A 584 23.98 -2.65 10.18
CA GLY A 584 24.50 -3.60 11.16
C GLY A 584 25.95 -4.03 10.86
N GLU A 585 26.79 -4.10 11.89
CA GLU A 585 28.11 -4.76 11.80
C GLU A 585 27.99 -6.29 11.85
N VAL A 586 26.96 -6.80 12.53
CA VAL A 586 26.65 -8.22 12.67
C VAL A 586 25.18 -8.45 12.33
N HIS A 587 24.94 -9.21 11.28
CA HIS A 587 23.61 -9.51 10.78
C HIS A 587 23.11 -10.84 11.35
N HIS A 588 21.83 -10.92 11.68
CA HIS A 588 21.21 -12.14 12.20
C HIS A 588 19.76 -12.23 11.75
N ALA A 589 19.29 -13.45 11.46
CA ALA A 589 17.92 -13.69 11.08
C ALA A 589 17.05 -13.94 12.32
N ILE A 590 15.92 -13.24 12.39
CA ILE A 590 14.91 -13.39 13.43
C ILE A 590 13.71 -14.11 12.82
N ARG A 591 13.31 -15.24 13.40
CA ARG A 591 12.13 -15.98 12.95
C ARG A 591 10.85 -15.24 13.34
N THR A 592 9.95 -15.04 12.39
CA THR A 592 8.62 -14.46 12.65
C THR A 592 7.66 -15.50 13.25
N THR A 593 6.46 -15.05 13.66
CA THR A 593 5.42 -15.97 14.16
C THR A 593 4.70 -16.75 13.05
N PHE A 594 4.94 -16.43 11.78
CA PHE A 594 4.23 -17.04 10.65
C PHE A 594 4.80 -18.42 10.30
N GLN A 595 3.91 -19.41 10.19
CA GLN A 595 4.23 -20.77 9.77
C GLN A 595 3.39 -21.14 8.56
N ARG A 596 3.83 -22.14 7.78
CA ARG A 596 3.18 -22.58 6.53
C ARG A 596 3.13 -21.47 5.47
N VAL A 597 4.12 -20.58 5.46
CA VAL A 597 4.18 -19.49 4.49
C VAL A 597 4.46 -20.04 3.10
N ASN A 598 3.54 -19.89 2.16
CA ASN A 598 3.75 -20.30 0.78
C ASN A 598 4.49 -19.21 -0.01
N ASP A 599 4.06 -17.96 0.16
CA ASP A 599 4.76 -16.78 -0.37
C ASP A 599 4.41 -15.53 0.44
N PHE A 600 5.11 -14.42 0.18
CA PHE A 600 4.85 -13.10 0.74
C PHE A 600 5.06 -12.00 -0.30
N PHE A 601 4.44 -10.85 -0.06
CA PHE A 601 4.50 -9.68 -0.91
C PHE A 601 4.66 -8.41 -0.06
N ILE A 602 5.65 -7.58 -0.40
CA ILE A 602 5.81 -6.23 0.15
C ILE A 602 5.66 -5.27 -1.05
N PRO A 603 4.74 -4.28 -0.98
CA PRO A 603 4.61 -3.29 -2.04
C PRO A 603 5.94 -2.57 -2.30
N PRO A 604 6.33 -2.35 -3.57
CA PRO A 604 7.55 -1.63 -3.89
C PRO A 604 7.41 -0.13 -3.58
N THR A 605 8.52 0.49 -3.19
CA THR A 605 8.66 1.96 -3.06
C THR A 605 9.13 2.58 -4.37
N ASN A 606 8.77 3.84 -4.63
CA ASN A 606 9.23 4.65 -5.77
C ASN A 606 9.45 6.12 -5.34
N LEU A 607 9.63 7.05 -6.28
CA LEU A 607 9.86 8.47 -5.96
C LEU A 607 8.66 9.14 -5.28
N ILE A 608 7.44 8.67 -5.53
CA ILE A 608 6.21 9.19 -4.92
C ILE A 608 5.94 8.52 -3.57
N ILE A 609 6.20 7.22 -3.46
CA ILE A 609 5.94 6.38 -2.28
C ILE A 609 7.26 5.89 -1.73
N THR A 610 7.80 6.67 -0.81
CA THR A 610 9.08 6.41 -0.17
C THR A 610 8.98 5.50 1.05
N HIS A 611 7.77 5.24 1.55
CA HIS A 611 7.53 4.43 2.74
C HIS A 611 6.29 3.53 2.58
N VAL A 612 6.44 2.24 2.87
CA VAL A 612 5.34 1.25 2.92
C VAL A 612 5.23 0.69 4.33
N ARG A 613 4.01 0.61 4.88
CA ARG A 613 3.77 0.12 6.26
C ARG A 613 3.39 -1.36 6.33
N PHE A 614 2.72 -1.86 5.29
CA PHE A 614 2.09 -3.17 5.33
C PHE A 614 2.66 -4.12 4.28
N ALA A 615 2.76 -5.38 4.66
CA ALA A 615 3.07 -6.51 3.80
C ALA A 615 1.93 -7.52 3.82
N PHE A 616 2.00 -8.50 2.92
CA PHE A 616 1.02 -9.56 2.81
C PHE A 616 1.70 -10.92 2.81
N VAL A 617 1.12 -11.87 3.54
CA VAL A 617 1.58 -13.27 3.60
C VAL A 617 0.49 -14.19 3.12
N PHE A 618 0.89 -15.18 2.31
CA PHE A 618 0.03 -16.23 1.78
C PHE A 618 0.38 -17.55 2.47
N LEU A 619 -0.61 -18.18 3.08
CA LEU A 619 -0.41 -19.46 3.77
C LEU A 619 -0.78 -20.64 2.87
N LYS A 620 -0.02 -21.73 2.99
CA LYS A 620 -0.18 -22.94 2.17
C LYS A 620 -1.60 -23.49 2.30
N ASN A 621 -2.25 -23.70 1.16
CA ASN A 621 -3.63 -24.22 1.04
C ASN A 621 -4.71 -23.38 1.75
N GLU A 622 -4.45 -22.10 1.99
CA GLU A 622 -5.41 -21.21 2.64
C GLU A 622 -5.98 -20.19 1.65
N PRO A 623 -7.31 -20.11 1.47
CA PRO A 623 -7.95 -19.14 0.59
C PRO A 623 -8.10 -17.79 1.31
N ALA A 624 -6.98 -17.20 1.73
CA ALA A 624 -6.93 -15.91 2.40
C ALA A 624 -5.55 -15.26 2.23
N VAL A 625 -5.53 -13.94 2.36
CA VAL A 625 -4.30 -13.14 2.44
C VAL A 625 -4.24 -12.49 3.81
N HIS A 626 -3.06 -12.49 4.45
CA HIS A 626 -2.86 -11.89 5.75
C HIS A 626 -2.05 -10.60 5.62
N LYS A 627 -2.67 -9.46 5.96
CA LYS A 627 -2.02 -8.15 6.05
C LYS A 627 -1.22 -8.07 7.35
N ILE A 628 0.04 -7.69 7.25
CA ILE A 628 1.03 -7.66 8.33
C ILE A 628 1.60 -6.27 8.40
N ASP A 629 1.81 -5.78 9.62
CA ASP A 629 2.51 -4.53 9.87
C ASP A 629 4.02 -4.82 9.92
N LEU A 630 4.79 -4.12 9.09
CA LEU A 630 6.24 -4.35 8.89
C LEU A 630 7.08 -3.88 10.08
N GLU A 631 6.55 -2.99 10.91
CA GLU A 631 7.23 -2.51 12.12
C GLU A 631 7.05 -3.50 13.27
N THR A 632 5.82 -3.97 13.48
CA THR A 632 5.50 -4.88 14.60
C THR A 632 5.65 -6.36 14.25
N LEU A 633 5.77 -6.71 12.97
CA LEU A 633 5.80 -8.08 12.44
C LEU A 633 4.56 -8.91 12.81
N HIS A 634 3.46 -8.24 13.16
CA HIS A 634 2.21 -8.88 13.58
C HIS A 634 1.11 -8.75 12.53
N ARG A 635 0.22 -9.74 12.52
CA ARG A 635 -0.93 -9.76 11.63
C ARG A 635 -1.95 -8.72 12.05
N VAL A 636 -2.25 -7.79 11.15
CA VAL A 636 -3.26 -6.73 11.32
C VAL A 636 -4.64 -7.24 10.93
N LYS A 637 -4.75 -7.86 9.74
CA LYS A 637 -6.03 -8.26 9.15
C LYS A 637 -5.88 -9.51 8.31
N THR A 638 -6.94 -10.32 8.24
CA THR A 638 -7.05 -11.45 7.31
C THR A 638 -8.15 -11.15 6.31
N ILE A 639 -7.81 -11.10 5.02
CA ILE A 639 -8.75 -10.90 3.92
C ILE A 639 -9.12 -12.27 3.36
N SER A 640 -10.38 -12.66 3.54
CA SER A 640 -10.88 -13.97 3.12
C SER A 640 -11.18 -13.99 1.62
N LEU A 641 -10.61 -14.97 0.91
CA LEU A 641 -10.84 -15.24 -0.52
C LEU A 641 -11.71 -16.48 -0.76
N LYS A 642 -12.29 -17.05 0.30
CA LYS A 642 -13.12 -18.28 0.26
C LYS A 642 -14.26 -18.19 -0.75
N ASN A 643 -14.94 -17.05 -0.84
CA ASN A 643 -16.07 -16.84 -1.74
C ASN A 643 -15.71 -16.98 -3.22
N TYR A 644 -14.42 -16.85 -3.55
CA TYR A 644 -13.89 -16.94 -4.91
C TYR A 644 -13.11 -18.24 -5.16
N SER A 645 -13.09 -19.16 -4.18
CA SER A 645 -12.28 -20.40 -4.24
C SER A 645 -10.81 -20.16 -4.63
N CYS A 646 -10.28 -19.00 -4.25
CA CYS A 646 -8.96 -18.54 -4.65
C CYS A 646 -7.93 -18.87 -3.58
N ILE A 647 -6.91 -19.65 -3.94
CA ILE A 647 -5.68 -19.77 -3.14
C ILE A 647 -4.64 -18.83 -3.79
N PRO A 648 -4.15 -17.80 -3.08
CA PRO A 648 -3.27 -16.80 -3.67
C PRO A 648 -1.89 -17.39 -4.00
N VAL A 649 -1.40 -17.12 -5.21
CA VAL A 649 -0.09 -17.56 -5.72
C VAL A 649 0.89 -16.39 -5.76
N SER A 650 0.46 -15.27 -6.32
CA SER A 650 1.26 -14.05 -6.44
C SER A 650 0.36 -12.83 -6.29
N MET A 651 1.00 -11.70 -5.99
CA MET A 651 0.33 -10.41 -5.85
C MET A 651 1.14 -9.32 -6.54
N ALA A 652 0.44 -8.35 -7.12
CA ALA A 652 1.01 -7.11 -7.62
C ALA A 652 0.20 -5.92 -7.09
N TYR A 653 0.79 -4.73 -7.12
CA TYR A 653 0.19 -3.52 -6.55
C TYR A 653 0.43 -2.31 -7.45
N THR A 654 -0.63 -1.56 -7.72
CA THR A 654 -0.53 -0.20 -8.23
C THR A 654 -0.95 0.79 -7.17
N HIS A 655 -0.13 1.81 -7.00
CA HIS A 655 -0.42 2.91 -6.08
C HIS A 655 -1.40 3.94 -6.66
N LEU A 656 -1.64 3.90 -7.96
CA LEU A 656 -2.68 4.70 -8.59
C LEU A 656 -4.02 4.03 -8.29
N SER A 657 -4.87 4.67 -7.49
CA SER A 657 -6.17 4.12 -7.03
C SER A 657 -6.09 2.91 -6.12
N GLY A 658 -4.89 2.39 -5.87
CA GLY A 658 -4.64 1.43 -4.81
C GLY A 658 -5.24 0.06 -5.06
N PHE A 659 -5.01 -0.53 -6.25
CA PHE A 659 -5.45 -1.88 -6.56
C PHE A 659 -4.36 -2.91 -6.25
N TYR A 660 -4.74 -3.99 -5.56
CA TYR A 660 -3.96 -5.22 -5.51
C TYR A 660 -4.52 -6.24 -6.48
N PHE A 661 -3.63 -6.84 -7.28
CA PHE A 661 -3.94 -7.90 -8.23
C PHE A 661 -3.45 -9.22 -7.66
N ILE A 662 -4.34 -10.19 -7.45
CA ILE A 662 -4.00 -11.50 -6.90
C ILE A 662 -4.20 -12.56 -7.97
N GLN A 663 -3.13 -13.28 -8.32
CA GLN A 663 -3.27 -14.48 -9.14
C GLN A 663 -3.71 -15.65 -8.26
N CYS A 664 -4.84 -16.26 -8.62
CA CYS A 664 -5.41 -17.37 -7.88
C CYS A 664 -5.05 -18.71 -8.52
N GLN A 665 -4.70 -19.68 -7.68
CA GLN A 665 -4.77 -21.08 -8.05
C GLN A 665 -6.16 -21.63 -7.68
N THR A 666 -6.88 -22.15 -8.67
CA THR A 666 -8.15 -22.84 -8.46
C THR A 666 -7.96 -24.35 -8.53
N LYS A 667 -8.71 -25.08 -7.70
CA LYS A 667 -8.82 -26.55 -7.77
C LYS A 667 -9.89 -27.01 -8.76
N SER A 668 -10.70 -26.07 -9.28
CA SER A 668 -11.77 -26.34 -10.24
C SER A 668 -11.22 -26.43 -11.67
N LEU A 669 -11.98 -27.04 -12.59
CA LEU A 669 -11.66 -27.11 -14.03
C LEU A 669 -11.75 -25.74 -14.74
N LEU A 670 -12.23 -24.70 -14.06
CA LEU A 670 -12.24 -23.32 -14.57
C LEU A 670 -10.82 -22.76 -14.61
N ALA A 671 -10.52 -21.91 -15.60
CA ALA A 671 -9.23 -21.24 -15.68
C ALA A 671 -8.96 -20.39 -14.41
N PRO A 672 -7.73 -20.36 -13.90
CA PRO A 672 -7.37 -19.56 -12.73
C PRO A 672 -7.60 -18.08 -13.01
N GLN A 673 -8.40 -17.40 -12.17
CA GLN A 673 -8.74 -15.99 -12.36
C GLN A 673 -7.83 -15.08 -11.52
N GLN A 674 -7.61 -13.87 -12.01
CA GLN A 674 -7.02 -12.81 -11.21
C GLN A 674 -8.13 -12.09 -10.40
N LEU A 675 -7.89 -11.80 -9.12
CA LEU A 675 -8.82 -11.04 -8.25
C LEU A 675 -8.28 -9.66 -7.95
N LEU A 676 -9.19 -8.70 -7.77
CA LEU A 676 -8.89 -7.33 -7.37
C LEU A 676 -9.26 -7.11 -5.90
N ILE A 677 -8.35 -6.49 -5.14
CA ILE A 677 -8.61 -5.98 -3.80
C ILE A 677 -8.37 -4.47 -3.79
N ASP A 678 -9.29 -3.73 -3.17
CA ASP A 678 -9.15 -2.30 -2.90
C ASP A 678 -8.26 -2.10 -1.66
N SER A 679 -7.17 -1.35 -1.81
CA SER A 679 -6.21 -1.10 -0.72
C SER A 679 -6.74 -0.18 0.38
N VAL A 680 -7.74 0.66 0.08
CA VAL A 680 -8.34 1.57 1.06
C VAL A 680 -9.25 0.78 2.01
N THR A 681 -10.13 -0.06 1.48
CA THR A 681 -11.10 -0.83 2.29
C THR A 681 -10.61 -2.22 2.69
N ASP A 682 -9.50 -2.71 2.10
CA ASP A 682 -9.04 -4.11 2.13
C ASP A 682 -10.14 -5.11 1.73
N ALA A 683 -11.02 -4.70 0.81
CA ALA A 683 -12.16 -5.51 0.39
C ALA A 683 -11.90 -6.11 -0.99
N VAL A 684 -12.36 -7.35 -1.19
CA VAL A 684 -12.30 -8.00 -2.50
C VAL A 684 -13.37 -7.38 -3.39
N ILE A 685 -12.94 -6.70 -4.45
CA ILE A 685 -13.84 -6.06 -5.43
C ILE A 685 -14.51 -7.15 -6.28
N GLY A 686 -13.71 -8.12 -6.74
CA GLY A 686 -14.17 -9.21 -7.59
C GLY A 686 -13.09 -9.70 -8.56
N PRO A 687 -13.45 -10.54 -9.54
CA PRO A 687 -12.53 -10.99 -10.58
C PRO A 687 -12.17 -9.86 -11.55
N ASN A 688 -10.89 -9.80 -11.92
CA ASN A 688 -10.41 -8.98 -13.04
C ASN A 688 -10.79 -9.70 -14.34
N LEU A 689 -11.93 -9.31 -14.91
CA LEU A 689 -12.59 -10.00 -16.03
C LEU A 689 -11.62 -10.26 -17.19
N ASN A 690 -11.60 -11.50 -17.70
CA ASN A 690 -10.76 -11.96 -18.82
C ASN A 690 -9.24 -11.84 -18.62
N VAL A 691 -8.76 -11.66 -17.39
CA VAL A 691 -7.32 -11.63 -17.08
C VAL A 691 -6.92 -12.82 -16.23
N THR A 692 -5.92 -13.57 -16.71
CA THR A 692 -5.30 -14.68 -15.98
C THR A 692 -3.79 -14.56 -16.03
N GLY A 693 -3.10 -14.95 -14.97
CA GLY A 693 -1.64 -14.88 -14.89
C GLY A 693 -1.13 -13.88 -13.85
N GLN A 694 0.18 -13.90 -13.64
CA GLN A 694 0.84 -12.96 -12.72
C GLN A 694 0.91 -11.58 -13.36
N ALA A 695 0.41 -10.57 -12.64
CA ALA A 695 0.52 -9.18 -13.04
C ALA A 695 1.91 -8.61 -12.71
N PHE A 696 2.44 -7.78 -13.61
CA PHE A 696 3.62 -6.95 -13.43
C PHE A 696 3.20 -5.50 -13.57
N VAL A 697 3.56 -4.64 -12.61
CA VAL A 697 3.17 -3.23 -12.59
C VAL A 697 4.39 -2.37 -12.89
N SER A 698 4.24 -1.40 -13.79
CA SER A 698 5.32 -0.45 -14.11
C SER A 698 5.70 0.41 -12.91
N PRO A 699 6.93 0.93 -12.83
CA PRO A 699 7.39 1.74 -11.69
C PRO A 699 6.51 2.96 -11.35
N ASP A 700 5.94 3.58 -12.38
CA ASP A 700 4.98 4.71 -12.29
C ASP A 700 3.55 4.26 -11.90
N GLY A 701 3.31 2.96 -11.72
CA GLY A 701 2.02 2.38 -11.36
C GLY A 701 0.96 2.37 -12.48
N ARG A 702 1.27 2.92 -13.66
CA ARG A 702 0.28 3.18 -14.71
C ARG A 702 -0.08 1.95 -15.53
N TYR A 703 0.90 1.14 -15.89
CA TYR A 703 0.75 -0.02 -16.76
C TYR A 703 0.77 -1.31 -15.95
N ILE A 704 -0.15 -2.20 -16.25
CA ILE A 704 -0.25 -3.54 -15.67
C ILE A 704 -0.17 -4.54 -16.80
N VAL A 705 0.94 -5.26 -16.89
CA VAL A 705 1.21 -6.26 -17.92
C VAL A 705 1.04 -7.64 -17.32
N THR A 706 0.14 -8.44 -17.86
CA THR A 706 -0.14 -9.81 -17.40
C THR A 706 0.04 -10.78 -18.57
N PRO A 707 1.06 -11.65 -18.55
CA PRO A 707 1.18 -12.76 -19.49
C PRO A 707 0.07 -13.78 -19.26
N ASP A 708 -0.73 -14.07 -20.29
CA ASP A 708 -1.76 -15.09 -20.24
C ASP A 708 -1.15 -16.48 -20.50
N PRO A 709 -1.16 -17.39 -19.50
CA PRO A 709 -0.59 -18.72 -19.64
C PRO A 709 -1.37 -19.62 -20.62
N GLN A 710 -2.59 -19.27 -21.03
CA GLN A 710 -3.44 -20.09 -21.90
C GLN A 710 -3.49 -19.59 -23.35
N SER A 711 -3.47 -18.29 -23.57
CA SER A 711 -3.71 -17.70 -24.90
C SER A 711 -2.44 -17.23 -25.63
N SER A 712 -1.25 -17.36 -25.01
CA SER A 712 0.01 -16.81 -25.55
C SER A 712 -0.11 -15.32 -25.90
N LYS A 713 -0.73 -14.55 -25.01
CA LYS A 713 -0.93 -13.11 -25.16
C LYS A 713 -0.42 -12.37 -23.94
N LEU A 714 0.07 -11.16 -24.15
CA LEU A 714 0.32 -10.20 -23.09
C LEU A 714 -0.85 -9.23 -23.01
N ILE A 715 -1.57 -9.29 -21.89
CA ILE A 715 -2.68 -8.38 -21.59
C ILE A 715 -2.11 -7.15 -20.91
N VAL A 716 -2.34 -5.97 -21.49
CA VAL A 716 -1.89 -4.69 -20.93
C VAL A 716 -3.12 -3.89 -20.49
N GLN A 717 -3.25 -3.69 -19.18
CA GLN A 717 -4.22 -2.79 -18.58
C GLN A 717 -3.54 -1.49 -18.16
N THR A 718 -4.32 -0.40 -18.11
CA THR A 718 -3.86 0.91 -17.66
C THR A 718 -4.76 1.46 -16.58
N VAL A 719 -4.18 2.13 -15.59
CA VAL A 719 -4.93 2.94 -14.62
C VAL A 719 -4.94 4.38 -15.11
N SER A 720 -6.14 4.94 -15.30
CA SER A 720 -6.30 6.34 -15.68
C SER A 720 -6.00 7.28 -14.52
N PHE A 721 -5.76 8.57 -14.79
CA PHE A 721 -5.66 9.61 -13.75
C PHE A 721 -7.00 9.89 -13.04
N GLN A 722 -8.11 9.31 -13.49
CA GLN A 722 -9.38 9.30 -12.76
C GLN A 722 -9.51 8.07 -11.85
N GLY A 723 -8.55 7.16 -11.94
CA GLY A 723 -8.47 5.96 -11.13
C GLY A 723 -9.27 4.77 -11.64
N GLU A 724 -9.53 4.76 -12.94
CA GLU A 724 -10.25 3.67 -13.59
C GLU A 724 -9.25 2.70 -14.23
N LEU A 725 -9.42 1.41 -13.94
CA LEU A 725 -8.67 0.34 -14.58
C LEU A 725 -9.37 -0.04 -15.90
N SER A 726 -8.66 0.12 -17.02
CA SER A 726 -9.16 -0.23 -18.34
C SER A 726 -8.21 -1.18 -19.07
N LEU A 727 -8.77 -2.04 -19.93
CA LEU A 727 -7.99 -2.82 -20.88
C LEU A 727 -7.50 -1.86 -21.98
N ASN A 728 -6.18 -1.75 -22.13
CA ASN A 728 -5.57 -0.87 -23.12
C ASN A 728 -5.29 -1.64 -24.43
N GLN A 729 -4.56 -2.74 -24.34
CA GLN A 729 -4.16 -3.53 -25.51
C GLN A 729 -3.92 -5.01 -25.16
N GLU A 730 -4.11 -5.88 -26.15
CA GLU A 730 -3.65 -7.26 -26.14
C GLU A 730 -2.54 -7.39 -27.17
N ILE A 731 -1.38 -7.88 -26.73
CA ILE A 731 -0.22 -8.09 -27.59
C ILE A 731 -0.10 -9.59 -27.83
N ASP A 732 -0.19 -10.01 -29.10
CA ASP A 732 0.05 -11.40 -29.46
C ASP A 732 1.52 -11.75 -29.20
N GLU A 733 1.75 -12.79 -28.40
CA GLU A 733 3.09 -13.17 -27.96
C GLU A 733 3.51 -14.51 -28.57
N PRO A 734 4.63 -14.58 -29.31
CA PRO A 734 5.18 -15.86 -29.74
C PRO A 734 5.93 -16.58 -28.61
N VAL A 735 5.98 -16.03 -27.40
CA VAL A 735 6.93 -16.41 -26.35
C VAL A 735 6.21 -16.83 -25.06
N ALA A 736 6.59 -17.97 -24.47
CA ALA A 736 6.12 -18.35 -23.14
C ALA A 736 6.93 -17.59 -22.08
N VAL A 737 6.37 -16.51 -21.51
CA VAL A 737 7.07 -15.63 -20.56
C VAL A 737 7.55 -16.39 -19.32
N SER A 738 8.84 -16.25 -19.01
CA SER A 738 9.46 -16.65 -17.74
C SER A 738 9.49 -15.48 -16.77
N ASP A 739 10.01 -14.34 -17.22
CA ASP A 739 10.22 -13.13 -16.41
C ASP A 739 9.95 -11.87 -17.25
N LEU A 740 9.63 -10.77 -16.57
CA LEU A 740 9.32 -9.49 -17.21
C LEU A 740 9.85 -8.33 -16.38
N VAL A 741 10.54 -7.38 -17.04
CA VAL A 741 10.97 -6.11 -16.44
C VAL A 741 10.51 -4.92 -17.26
N PHE A 742 10.45 -3.76 -16.61
CA PHE A 742 10.18 -2.49 -17.27
C PHE A 742 11.49 -1.71 -17.42
N GLN A 743 11.70 -1.15 -18.60
CA GLN A 743 12.77 -0.19 -18.86
C GLN A 743 12.14 1.14 -19.29
N PRO A 744 12.63 2.29 -18.80
CA PRO A 744 12.20 3.58 -19.30
C PRO A 744 12.48 3.71 -20.81
N SER A 745 11.59 4.38 -21.53
CA SER A 745 11.80 4.65 -22.94
C SER A 745 12.95 5.64 -23.16
N PHE A 746 13.84 5.32 -24.10
CA PHE A 746 14.94 6.19 -24.52
C PHE A 746 14.52 7.22 -25.58
N THR A 747 13.26 7.20 -26.01
CA THR A 747 12.73 8.09 -27.06
C THR A 747 11.64 9.01 -26.55
N GLU A 748 10.86 8.57 -25.56
CA GLU A 748 9.75 9.33 -25.00
C GLU A 748 9.81 9.37 -23.46
N SER A 749 9.64 10.55 -22.88
CA SER A 749 9.54 10.73 -21.43
C SER A 749 8.28 10.07 -20.86
N ASN A 750 8.38 9.48 -19.67
CA ASN A 750 7.24 8.88 -18.94
C ASN A 750 6.54 7.74 -19.71
N GLN A 751 7.30 7.06 -20.57
CA GLN A 751 6.89 5.85 -21.26
C GLN A 751 7.80 4.70 -20.85
N HIS A 752 7.24 3.49 -20.93
CA HIS A 752 7.94 2.28 -20.54
C HIS A 752 7.92 1.24 -21.67
N VAL A 753 9.03 0.54 -21.81
CA VAL A 753 9.17 -0.65 -22.63
C VAL A 753 9.17 -1.86 -21.69
N ALA A 754 8.22 -2.77 -21.87
CA ALA A 754 8.25 -4.06 -21.21
C ALA A 754 9.20 -5.00 -21.95
N VAL A 755 10.07 -5.68 -21.20
CA VAL A 755 11.01 -6.66 -21.72
C VAL A 755 10.69 -8.01 -21.10
N ALA A 756 10.29 -8.98 -21.93
CA ALA A 756 9.88 -10.31 -21.50
C ALA A 756 10.82 -11.39 -22.03
N THR A 757 11.21 -12.33 -21.16
CA THR A 757 12.06 -13.48 -21.51
C THR A 757 11.26 -14.74 -21.73
N SER A 758 11.72 -15.61 -22.62
CA SER A 758 11.13 -16.95 -22.75
C SER A 758 11.62 -17.95 -21.71
N GLY A 759 10.71 -18.74 -21.15
CA GLY A 759 11.02 -19.88 -20.28
C GLY A 759 11.38 -21.17 -21.03
N SER A 760 11.06 -21.27 -22.32
CA SER A 760 11.32 -22.47 -23.14
C SER A 760 11.97 -22.18 -24.49
N GLY A 761 11.94 -20.92 -24.92
CA GLY A 761 12.48 -20.46 -26.19
C GLY A 761 13.76 -19.64 -26.06
N THR A 762 14.31 -19.30 -27.22
CA THR A 762 15.51 -18.46 -27.36
C THR A 762 15.17 -16.98 -27.49
N ASP A 763 13.90 -16.64 -27.49
CA ASP A 763 13.42 -15.33 -27.90
C ASP A 763 13.26 -14.40 -26.67
N LEU A 764 13.43 -13.11 -26.91
CA LEU A 764 13.22 -12.04 -25.95
C LEU A 764 12.41 -10.94 -26.62
N LEU A 765 11.34 -10.51 -25.96
CA LEU A 765 10.38 -9.57 -26.50
C LEU A 765 10.59 -8.19 -25.88
N PHE A 766 10.65 -7.17 -26.73
CA PHE A 766 10.50 -5.77 -26.36
C PHE A 766 9.11 -5.30 -26.78
N ALA A 767 8.34 -4.74 -25.87
CA ALA A 767 6.99 -4.22 -26.11
C ALA A 767 6.88 -2.78 -25.61
N ASP A 768 6.68 -1.84 -26.52
CA ASP A 768 6.43 -0.44 -26.20
C ASP A 768 4.99 -0.28 -25.71
N LEU A 769 4.80 0.10 -24.44
CA LEU A 769 3.48 0.08 -23.80
C LEU A 769 2.57 1.24 -24.22
N SER A 770 3.15 2.32 -24.76
CA SER A 770 2.41 3.45 -25.32
C SER A 770 1.88 3.18 -26.71
N SER A 771 2.72 2.63 -27.58
CA SER A 771 2.41 2.46 -29.01
C SER A 771 1.89 1.07 -29.36
N GLY A 772 2.10 0.08 -28.48
CA GLY A 772 1.84 -1.33 -28.74
C GLY A 772 2.82 -1.98 -29.70
N HIS A 773 3.86 -1.25 -30.14
CA HIS A 773 4.86 -1.78 -31.05
C HIS A 773 5.73 -2.81 -30.35
N THR A 774 5.91 -3.97 -31.01
CA THR A 774 6.71 -5.07 -30.51
C THR A 774 7.89 -5.41 -31.41
N GLU A 775 8.96 -5.85 -30.77
CA GLU A 775 10.17 -6.31 -31.42
C GLU A 775 10.70 -7.55 -30.71
N VAL A 776 11.01 -8.60 -31.48
CA VAL A 776 11.49 -9.87 -30.93
C VAL A 776 12.96 -10.04 -31.28
N LEU A 777 13.80 -10.06 -30.26
CA LEU A 777 15.20 -10.44 -30.38
C LEU A 777 15.30 -11.97 -30.37
N ARG A 778 15.78 -12.54 -31.48
CA ARG A 778 15.95 -13.98 -31.66
C ARG A 778 17.40 -14.43 -31.45
N SER A 779 17.60 -15.73 -31.46
CA SER A 779 18.93 -16.37 -31.49
C SER A 779 19.76 -16.19 -30.22
N LEU A 780 19.12 -16.01 -29.06
CA LEU A 780 19.80 -16.26 -27.79
C LEU A 780 19.95 -17.78 -27.58
N LYS A 781 20.69 -18.19 -26.54
CA LYS A 781 20.81 -19.62 -26.20
C LYS A 781 19.62 -20.11 -25.36
N GLN A 782 19.47 -21.43 -25.31
CA GLN A 782 18.40 -22.09 -24.55
C GLN A 782 18.47 -21.73 -23.05
N PRO A 783 17.33 -21.43 -22.41
CA PRO A 783 17.28 -21.22 -20.97
C PRO A 783 17.60 -22.50 -20.20
N LEU A 784 17.81 -22.35 -18.89
CA LEU A 784 17.85 -23.50 -18.00
C LEU A 784 16.50 -24.23 -18.02
N ALA A 785 16.53 -25.56 -18.07
CA ALA A 785 15.33 -26.36 -17.92
C ALA A 785 14.67 -26.06 -16.56
N PRO A 786 13.33 -25.92 -16.49
CA PRO A 786 12.62 -25.62 -15.24
C PRO A 786 12.97 -26.58 -14.08
N GLN A 787 13.23 -27.86 -14.39
CA GLN A 787 13.60 -28.87 -13.39
C GLN A 787 15.01 -28.64 -12.80
N ALA A 788 15.88 -27.96 -13.54
CA ALA A 788 17.22 -27.60 -13.08
C ALA A 788 17.23 -26.33 -12.22
N TRP A 789 16.10 -25.62 -12.10
CA TRP A 789 15.94 -24.41 -11.30
C TRP A 789 14.70 -24.50 -10.39
N PRO A 790 14.74 -25.32 -9.32
CA PRO A 790 13.54 -25.71 -8.59
C PRO A 790 13.03 -24.66 -7.59
N TRP A 791 13.56 -23.43 -7.56
CA TRP A 791 13.39 -22.46 -6.46
C TRP A 791 12.09 -21.64 -6.51
N GLY A 792 11.19 -21.92 -7.45
CA GLY A 792 9.89 -21.24 -7.56
C GLY A 792 9.92 -19.86 -8.22
N GLY A 793 11.10 -19.37 -8.61
CA GLY A 793 11.28 -18.19 -9.46
C GLY A 793 11.37 -18.55 -10.95
N PRO A 794 11.53 -17.53 -11.83
CA PRO A 794 11.72 -17.74 -13.26
C PRO A 794 12.97 -18.56 -13.57
N ASN A 795 12.85 -19.47 -14.54
CA ASN A 795 13.97 -20.26 -15.05
C ASN A 795 14.82 -19.49 -16.08
N ARG A 796 14.38 -18.30 -16.50
CA ARG A 796 15.17 -17.33 -17.27
C ARG A 796 14.85 -15.91 -16.82
N VAL A 797 15.64 -15.38 -15.90
CA VAL A 797 15.51 -14.00 -15.42
C VAL A 797 15.89 -12.97 -16.50
N VAL A 798 15.36 -11.75 -16.37
CA VAL A 798 15.93 -10.56 -17.00
C VAL A 798 16.10 -9.49 -15.93
N VAL A 799 17.29 -8.90 -15.85
CA VAL A 799 17.62 -7.89 -14.84
C VAL A 799 18.07 -6.61 -15.54
N SER A 800 17.42 -5.49 -15.21
CA SER A 800 17.77 -4.15 -15.70
C SER A 800 18.83 -3.49 -14.83
N SER A 801 19.62 -2.59 -15.43
CA SER A 801 20.63 -1.77 -14.76
C SER A 801 20.05 -0.56 -14.01
N GLY A 802 18.86 -0.71 -13.43
CA GLY A 802 18.16 0.35 -12.69
C GLY A 802 17.46 1.37 -13.58
N LEU A 803 17.06 2.50 -12.98
CA LEU A 803 16.24 3.55 -13.60
C LEU A 803 16.93 4.23 -14.78
N PHE A 804 18.21 4.60 -14.61
CA PHE A 804 19.02 5.24 -15.66
C PHE A 804 19.81 4.23 -16.51
N GLY A 805 19.61 2.94 -16.24
CA GLY A 805 20.34 1.85 -16.86
C GLY A 805 19.92 1.58 -18.30
N GLN A 806 20.88 1.57 -19.22
CA GLN A 806 20.63 1.17 -20.61
C GLN A 806 20.75 -0.35 -20.84
N TYR A 807 21.40 -1.07 -19.93
CA TYR A 807 21.74 -2.47 -20.13
C TYR A 807 20.77 -3.41 -19.42
N LEU A 808 20.52 -4.54 -20.05
CA LEU A 808 19.78 -5.67 -19.47
C LEU A 808 20.68 -6.90 -19.48
N VAL A 809 20.48 -7.79 -18.52
CA VAL A 809 21.17 -9.07 -18.47
C VAL A 809 20.16 -10.20 -18.40
N THR A 810 20.33 -11.21 -19.25
CA THR A 810 19.57 -12.46 -19.18
C THR A 810 20.49 -13.67 -19.35
N PRO A 811 20.38 -14.70 -18.50
CA PRO A 811 21.17 -15.90 -18.61
C PRO A 811 20.58 -16.88 -19.62
N SER A 812 21.41 -17.83 -20.02
CA SER A 812 21.06 -19.08 -20.68
C SER A 812 21.66 -20.25 -19.88
N ALA A 813 21.50 -21.48 -20.36
CA ALA A 813 22.02 -22.65 -19.65
C ALA A 813 23.54 -22.61 -19.42
N GLU A 814 24.31 -22.00 -20.33
CA GLU A 814 25.79 -22.03 -20.32
C GLU A 814 26.44 -20.66 -20.59
N SER A 815 25.66 -19.58 -20.71
CA SER A 815 26.17 -18.26 -21.07
C SER A 815 25.27 -17.16 -20.53
N LEU A 816 25.81 -15.96 -20.39
CA LEU A 816 25.09 -14.76 -19.98
C LEU A 816 25.06 -13.77 -21.15
N PHE A 817 23.91 -13.17 -21.43
CA PHE A 817 23.76 -12.15 -22.47
C PHE A 817 23.59 -10.78 -21.84
N VAL A 818 24.47 -9.85 -22.21
CA VAL A 818 24.29 -8.42 -21.94
C VAL A 818 23.64 -7.82 -23.17
N LEU A 819 22.53 -7.12 -22.99
CA LEU A 819 21.75 -6.49 -24.04
C LEU A 819 21.82 -4.98 -23.89
N ASN A 820 21.84 -4.28 -25.01
CA ASN A 820 21.64 -2.84 -25.03
C ASN A 820 20.16 -2.54 -25.25
N GLY A 821 19.46 -2.08 -24.20
CA GLY A 821 18.03 -1.77 -24.26
C GLY A 821 17.68 -0.58 -25.15
N LYS A 822 18.60 0.39 -25.31
CA LYS A 822 18.42 1.55 -26.21
C LYS A 822 18.47 1.13 -27.69
N GLN A 823 19.39 0.22 -28.03
CA GLN A 823 19.52 -0.30 -29.40
C GLN A 823 18.67 -1.55 -29.66
N ARG A 824 18.14 -2.19 -28.61
CA ARG A 824 17.41 -3.47 -28.63
C ARG A 824 18.21 -4.62 -29.26
N THR A 825 19.53 -4.57 -29.11
CA THR A 825 20.48 -5.53 -29.68
C THR A 825 21.29 -6.24 -28.59
N PRO A 826 21.82 -7.45 -28.88
CA PRO A 826 22.80 -8.06 -28.00
C PRO A 826 24.08 -7.22 -28.01
N HIS A 827 24.53 -6.81 -26.83
CA HIS A 827 25.78 -6.08 -26.66
C HIS A 827 26.96 -7.06 -26.63
N CYS A 828 26.84 -8.13 -25.84
CA CYS A 828 27.80 -9.22 -25.82
C CYS A 828 27.24 -10.50 -25.20
N GLU A 829 27.96 -11.60 -25.42
CA GLU A 829 27.78 -12.87 -24.74
C GLU A 829 29.00 -13.16 -23.86
N VAL A 830 28.77 -13.45 -22.59
CA VAL A 830 29.78 -13.96 -21.65
C VAL A 830 29.59 -15.46 -21.51
N SER A 831 30.44 -16.24 -22.16
CA SER A 831 30.39 -17.71 -22.15
C SER A 831 30.90 -18.30 -20.82
N ASP A 832 30.68 -19.60 -20.63
CA ASP A 832 31.11 -20.39 -19.46
C ASP A 832 30.48 -20.00 -18.11
N ILE A 833 29.39 -19.24 -18.11
CA ILE A 833 28.57 -18.96 -16.93
C ILE A 833 27.41 -19.95 -16.88
N LYS A 834 27.55 -21.00 -16.08
CA LYS A 834 26.52 -22.03 -15.88
C LYS A 834 25.63 -21.70 -14.69
N ARG A 835 24.32 -21.87 -14.86
CA ARG A 835 23.30 -21.62 -13.82
C ARG A 835 23.35 -20.22 -13.19
N GLY A 836 23.67 -19.20 -13.97
CA GLY A 836 23.74 -17.80 -13.53
C GLY A 836 22.37 -17.12 -13.35
N ASN A 837 21.35 -17.81 -12.84
CA ASN A 837 19.98 -17.28 -12.73
C ASN A 837 19.76 -16.35 -11.53
N THR A 838 20.74 -16.23 -10.64
CA THR A 838 20.70 -15.26 -9.54
C THR A 838 21.60 -14.09 -9.93
N ILE A 839 21.00 -12.95 -10.27
CA ILE A 839 21.68 -11.76 -10.78
C ILE A 839 21.17 -10.54 -10.02
N VAL A 840 22.07 -9.65 -9.61
CA VAL A 840 21.74 -8.39 -8.95
C VAL A 840 22.48 -7.25 -9.64
N TRP A 841 21.76 -6.17 -9.91
CA TRP A 841 22.37 -4.90 -10.30
C TRP A 841 22.79 -4.13 -9.05
N VAL A 842 24.04 -3.66 -9.06
CA VAL A 842 24.56 -2.71 -8.07
C VAL A 842 25.05 -1.50 -8.83
N GLY A 843 24.39 -0.38 -8.62
CA GLY A 843 24.69 0.88 -9.27
C GLY A 843 23.92 1.95 -8.56
N GLU A 844 24.52 3.14 -8.52
CA GLU A 844 23.90 4.31 -7.94
C GLU A 844 22.55 4.54 -8.62
N VAL A 845 21.48 4.52 -7.82
CA VAL A 845 20.13 4.94 -8.23
C VAL A 845 19.65 5.98 -7.23
#